data_AF-A0A1G5K178-F1
#
_entry.id   AF-A0A1G5K178-F1
#
_cell.length_a   1.000
_cell.length_b   1.000
_cell.length_c   1.000
_cell.angle_alpha   90.00
_cell.angle_beta   90.00
_cell.angle_gamma   90.00
#
_symmetry.space_group_name_H-M   'P 1'
#
loop_
_entity.id
_entity.type
_entity.pdbx_description
1 polymer ?
#
loop_
_entity_poly.entity_id
_entity_poly.type
_entity_poly.pdbx_seq_one_letter_code
_entity_poly.pdbx_strand_id
1 'polypeptide(L)'
;MRESDGIGARVRIDSAEIGKVIQIWRYPVSSLAGECLTSARLTFGGVEGDRAYGVFDRSNGTNIYPVRDARWNAAPLAAARLVDRRLEISAGQGWAVGDDVAGLLAEVFGQQIQLRAYGAADRPRYNRAPLHLLSVQALDSLRRHLPGSAVDARRFRPNLLVDLPHLGGDIPEYALLGQEFTLGGLRLRGTVPCGRCGFTTLPAGELPQDPDILRALVRQYERNFGIYCDVLDEGGIEPGATLRVKAQPTRVVIVGGGQAGATAARALRRLGHAGPIWILAEERHLPYERPPLSKSAAPGAPILSSDEAARTRIEMDLGNAAAALDLRARQVETAEGEILPYDRLILATGGRARRLPGLDRGHGRVHSLRLREDAERLWRVLRPGARLFIQGGGWIGMELAAAARMAGAEVDLFLRGDRLAPRVLPGIVAEALARMHCAHGVRLHVKAEPRFQEHADHIACRNGGQDLVADHLLVAIGMRANDGIARRAGLDCDDGIVTDDGGATRDPAVFAIGDVARPPAGRIESWQNAEAQAEAVARQILGLAPAPPAPPRFWSEQFGRRLQIVGRPSPAAPLVAEAEDFWDFGDFAIGIDQPEQIHRVARRVSDAPAASARPAPAAQVQRSRHRLCASADLVEGALLRIAHPAHGPLCATRQNGRVHVTDDRCPHAVASLSEGFVDGGRLICPLHFAEFDLTDGSPHHAPEGCGGLMIHPATERDGQILVDLPD
;
A
#
# COMPACT_ATOMS: atom_id res chain seq x y z
N MET A 1 -61.08 -18.88 16.85
CA MET A 1 -60.56 -19.38 15.57
C MET A 1 -59.43 -18.46 15.16
N ARG A 2 -58.22 -19.01 15.03
CA ARG A 2 -57.07 -18.37 14.42
C ARG A 2 -57.23 -18.49 12.90
N GLU A 3 -56.87 -17.45 12.17
CA GLU A 3 -56.34 -17.60 10.81
C GLU A 3 -55.28 -16.52 10.59
N SER A 4 -54.12 -17.02 10.17
CA SER A 4 -52.88 -16.33 9.85
C SER A 4 -52.77 -16.12 8.33
N ASP A 5 -51.73 -15.37 7.95
CA ASP A 5 -51.12 -15.22 6.61
C ASP A 5 -51.55 -13.92 5.87
N GLY A 6 -50.66 -13.08 5.35
CA GLY A 6 -49.21 -13.16 5.26
C GLY A 6 -48.61 -11.88 4.63
N ILE A 7 -47.44 -11.49 5.16
CA ILE A 7 -46.21 -11.04 4.46
C ILE A 7 -46.40 -10.15 3.21
N GLY A 8 -45.96 -8.89 3.33
CA GLY A 8 -45.74 -8.03 2.16
C GLY A 8 -45.37 -6.57 2.44
N ALA A 9 -44.84 -6.22 3.61
CA ALA A 9 -44.33 -4.87 3.84
C ALA A 9 -42.97 -4.71 3.14
N ARG A 10 -42.98 -4.25 1.88
CA ARG A 10 -41.79 -3.73 1.19
C ARG A 10 -41.23 -2.58 2.04
N VAL A 11 -40.18 -2.86 2.79
CA VAL A 11 -39.32 -1.85 3.41
C VAL A 11 -38.85 -0.93 2.29
N ARG A 12 -39.33 0.32 2.27
CA ARG A 12 -38.68 1.38 1.48
C ARG A 12 -37.32 1.59 2.12
N ILE A 13 -36.29 1.03 1.51
CA ILE A 13 -34.90 1.35 1.83
C ILE A 13 -34.65 2.74 1.26
N ASP A 14 -34.28 3.70 2.11
CA ASP A 14 -33.77 5.00 1.68
C ASP A 14 -32.49 4.79 0.85
N SER A 15 -32.65 4.66 -0.46
CA SER A 15 -31.57 4.39 -1.41
C SER A 15 -31.35 5.59 -2.33
N ALA A 16 -30.13 6.12 -2.35
CA ALA A 16 -29.74 7.21 -3.24
C ALA A 16 -29.43 6.64 -4.64
N GLU A 17 -30.00 7.25 -5.66
CA GLU A 17 -29.64 6.99 -7.06
C GLU A 17 -28.28 7.64 -7.36
N ILE A 18 -27.33 6.84 -7.87
CA ILE A 18 -25.98 7.31 -8.15
C ILE A 18 -25.56 7.10 -9.61
N GLY A 19 -26.37 6.41 -10.40
CA GLY A 19 -26.07 6.19 -11.81
C GLY A 19 -27.02 5.24 -12.51
N LYS A 20 -26.63 4.77 -13.70
CA LYS A 20 -27.43 3.85 -14.54
C LYS A 20 -26.57 3.00 -15.47
N VAL A 21 -27.09 1.87 -15.91
CA VAL A 21 -26.47 1.05 -16.98
C VAL A 21 -26.60 1.78 -18.32
N ILE A 22 -25.52 1.82 -19.09
CA ILE A 22 -25.48 2.37 -20.44
C ILE A 22 -25.38 1.27 -21.48
N GLN A 23 -24.53 0.25 -21.24
CA GLN A 23 -24.40 -0.90 -22.12
C GLN A 23 -24.24 -2.17 -21.31
N ILE A 24 -24.72 -3.27 -21.88
CA ILE A 24 -24.51 -4.62 -21.36
C ILE A 24 -23.77 -5.39 -22.44
N TRP A 25 -22.73 -6.11 -22.04
CA TRP A 25 -21.90 -6.87 -22.96
C TRP A 25 -21.75 -8.31 -22.49
N ARG A 26 -21.72 -9.19 -23.48
CA ARG A 26 -21.40 -10.61 -23.30
C ARG A 26 -20.24 -10.99 -24.20
N TYR A 27 -19.32 -11.79 -23.69
CA TYR A 27 -18.18 -12.31 -24.41
C TYR A 27 -18.21 -13.84 -24.37
N PRO A 28 -18.98 -14.52 -25.25
CA PRO A 28 -19.17 -15.97 -25.18
C PRO A 28 -17.87 -16.77 -25.24
N VAL A 29 -16.89 -16.28 -26.01
CA VAL A 29 -15.56 -16.88 -26.15
C VAL A 29 -14.52 -16.01 -25.44
N SER A 30 -13.72 -16.62 -24.57
CA SER A 30 -12.81 -15.88 -23.67
C SER A 30 -11.78 -14.99 -24.38
N SER A 31 -11.32 -15.36 -25.58
CA SER A 31 -10.27 -14.66 -26.33
C SER A 31 -10.78 -13.75 -27.46
N LEU A 32 -12.07 -13.81 -27.79
CA LEU A 32 -12.65 -13.09 -28.93
C LEU A 32 -13.39 -11.81 -28.50
N ALA A 33 -13.72 -10.95 -29.47
CA ALA A 33 -14.65 -9.85 -29.27
C ALA A 33 -16.06 -10.37 -28.94
N GLY A 34 -16.84 -9.55 -28.24
CA GLY A 34 -18.17 -9.91 -27.74
C GLY A 34 -19.30 -9.21 -28.48
N GLU A 35 -20.49 -9.32 -27.90
CA GLU A 35 -21.73 -8.73 -28.38
C GLU A 35 -22.27 -7.72 -27.35
N CYS A 36 -22.86 -6.63 -27.85
CA CYS A 36 -23.61 -5.69 -27.03
C CYS A 36 -25.07 -6.15 -27.00
N LEU A 37 -25.63 -6.27 -25.80
CA LEU A 37 -26.96 -6.82 -25.56
C LEU A 37 -27.97 -5.71 -25.25
N THR A 38 -29.20 -5.88 -25.75
CA THR A 38 -30.34 -5.02 -25.39
C THR A 38 -30.96 -5.42 -24.04
N SER A 39 -30.75 -6.66 -23.61
CA SER A 39 -31.09 -7.19 -22.29
C SER A 39 -30.22 -8.39 -21.96
N ALA A 40 -30.03 -8.70 -20.68
CA ALA A 40 -29.31 -9.89 -20.24
C ALA A 40 -29.93 -10.47 -18.98
N ARG A 41 -29.71 -11.78 -18.77
CA ARG A 41 -29.94 -12.42 -17.47
C ARG A 41 -28.62 -12.49 -16.70
N LEU A 42 -28.62 -11.96 -15.48
CA LEU A 42 -27.54 -12.14 -14.52
C LEU A 42 -27.82 -13.36 -13.65
N THR A 43 -26.83 -14.22 -13.52
CA THR A 43 -26.80 -15.39 -12.64
C THR A 43 -25.74 -15.18 -11.57
N PHE A 44 -25.65 -16.06 -10.57
CA PHE A 44 -24.51 -16.05 -9.63
C PHE A 44 -23.15 -16.18 -10.34
N GLY A 45 -23.15 -16.73 -11.56
CA GLY A 45 -21.98 -16.87 -12.43
C GLY A 45 -21.68 -15.66 -13.32
N GLY A 46 -22.52 -14.61 -13.30
CA GLY A 46 -22.38 -13.43 -14.15
C GLY A 46 -23.44 -13.32 -15.23
N VAL A 47 -23.10 -12.64 -16.32
CA VAL A 47 -23.96 -12.60 -17.52
C VAL A 47 -24.10 -14.02 -18.09
N GLU A 48 -25.33 -14.48 -18.31
CA GLU A 48 -25.59 -15.82 -18.84
C GLU A 48 -24.91 -16.04 -20.20
N GLY A 49 -24.12 -17.11 -20.30
CA GLY A 49 -23.36 -17.47 -21.50
C GLY A 49 -22.04 -16.71 -21.69
N ASP A 50 -21.68 -15.83 -20.76
CA ASP A 50 -20.40 -15.12 -20.78
C ASP A 50 -19.23 -16.06 -20.51
N ARG A 51 -18.18 -15.96 -21.33
CA ARG A 51 -16.93 -16.74 -21.27
C ARG A 51 -17.15 -18.25 -21.19
N ALA A 52 -18.25 -18.75 -21.75
CA ALA A 52 -18.62 -20.17 -21.74
C ALA A 52 -17.70 -21.04 -22.62
N TYR A 53 -17.00 -20.44 -23.58
CA TYR A 53 -16.17 -21.14 -24.56
C TYR A 53 -14.72 -20.62 -24.57
N GLY A 54 -13.81 -21.53 -24.95
CA GLY A 54 -12.41 -21.24 -25.23
C GLY A 54 -12.01 -21.66 -26.64
N VAL A 55 -10.96 -21.04 -27.16
CA VAL A 55 -10.31 -21.47 -28.40
C VAL A 55 -9.08 -22.29 -28.02
N PHE A 56 -8.94 -23.47 -28.62
CA PHE A 56 -7.86 -24.41 -28.34
C PHE A 56 -7.07 -24.68 -29.63
N ASP A 57 -5.75 -24.72 -29.52
CA ASP A 57 -4.88 -25.15 -30.60
C ASP A 57 -5.07 -26.67 -30.81
N ARG A 58 -5.47 -27.08 -32.02
CA ARG A 58 -5.75 -28.51 -32.32
C ARG A 58 -4.51 -29.40 -32.24
N SER A 59 -3.32 -28.83 -32.45
CA SER A 59 -2.08 -29.61 -32.52
C SER A 59 -1.63 -30.14 -31.16
N ASN A 60 -1.93 -29.40 -30.09
CA ASN A 60 -1.45 -29.68 -28.74
C ASN A 60 -2.57 -29.63 -27.68
N GLY A 61 -3.80 -29.28 -28.06
CA GLY A 61 -4.95 -29.21 -27.17
C GLY A 61 -4.91 -28.06 -26.16
N THR A 62 -3.97 -27.12 -26.27
CA THR A 62 -3.81 -26.02 -25.32
C THR A 62 -4.79 -24.87 -25.61
N ASN A 63 -5.34 -24.29 -24.54
CA ASN A 63 -6.19 -23.09 -24.65
C ASN A 63 -5.32 -21.90 -25.07
N ILE A 64 -5.67 -21.24 -26.18
CA ILE A 64 -4.84 -20.17 -26.73
C ILE A 64 -4.79 -18.98 -25.78
N TYR A 65 -3.66 -18.26 -25.78
CA TYR A 65 -3.46 -17.10 -24.92
C TYR A 65 -2.94 -15.89 -25.71
N PRO A 66 -3.85 -15.03 -26.21
CA PRO A 66 -3.46 -13.74 -26.77
C PRO A 66 -2.61 -12.96 -25.76
N VAL A 67 -1.56 -12.26 -26.23
CA VAL A 67 -0.51 -11.57 -25.45
C VAL A 67 0.64 -12.45 -24.98
N ARG A 68 0.40 -13.68 -24.49
CA ARG A 68 1.51 -14.60 -24.10
C ARG A 68 2.21 -15.22 -25.30
N ASP A 69 1.51 -15.25 -26.43
CA ASP A 69 2.00 -15.81 -27.67
C ASP A 69 1.42 -14.97 -28.82
N ALA A 70 2.31 -14.24 -29.49
CA ALA A 70 1.96 -13.19 -30.43
C ALA A 70 1.13 -13.71 -31.61
N ARG A 71 1.21 -15.01 -31.93
CA ARG A 71 0.41 -15.62 -33.01
C ARG A 71 -1.10 -15.55 -32.74
N TRP A 72 -1.51 -15.39 -31.48
CA TRP A 72 -2.91 -15.28 -31.09
C TRP A 72 -3.41 -13.84 -30.95
N ASN A 73 -2.57 -12.83 -31.23
CA ASN A 73 -2.93 -11.42 -31.06
C ASN A 73 -4.08 -10.97 -31.98
N ALA A 74 -4.33 -11.70 -33.07
CA ALA A 74 -5.47 -11.47 -33.97
C ALA A 74 -6.82 -11.93 -33.38
N ALA A 75 -6.85 -12.62 -32.25
CA ALA A 75 -8.08 -13.17 -31.66
C ALA A 75 -9.23 -12.15 -31.51
N PRO A 76 -8.99 -10.89 -31.06
CA PRO A 76 -10.09 -9.94 -30.88
C PRO A 76 -10.60 -9.33 -32.20
N LEU A 77 -10.01 -9.66 -33.35
CA LEU A 77 -10.55 -9.33 -34.67
C LEU A 77 -11.75 -10.20 -35.04
N ALA A 78 -11.86 -11.39 -34.45
CA ALA A 78 -13.06 -12.20 -34.54
C ALA A 78 -14.02 -11.90 -33.38
N ALA A 79 -15.31 -11.89 -33.66
CA ALA A 79 -16.39 -11.65 -32.71
C ALA A 79 -17.22 -12.92 -32.47
N ALA A 80 -17.73 -13.06 -31.25
CA ALA A 80 -18.60 -14.16 -30.85
C ALA A 80 -19.93 -13.65 -30.31
N ARG A 81 -21.02 -14.34 -30.66
CA ARG A 81 -22.35 -14.11 -30.09
C ARG A 81 -23.08 -15.42 -29.79
N LEU A 82 -24.11 -15.35 -28.95
CA LEU A 82 -25.04 -16.46 -28.71
C LEU A 82 -26.46 -16.09 -29.16
N VAL A 83 -26.96 -16.78 -30.19
CA VAL A 83 -28.34 -16.68 -30.68
C VAL A 83 -29.03 -18.01 -30.40
N ASP A 84 -30.12 -18.01 -29.64
CA ASP A 84 -30.84 -19.24 -29.25
C ASP A 84 -29.93 -20.34 -28.68
N ARG A 85 -28.96 -19.94 -27.84
CA ARG A 85 -27.91 -20.79 -27.25
C ARG A 85 -26.93 -21.42 -28.25
N ARG A 86 -27.01 -21.06 -29.54
CA ARG A 86 -26.05 -21.42 -30.58
C ARG A 86 -24.94 -20.39 -30.62
N LEU A 87 -23.70 -20.85 -30.56
CA LEU A 87 -22.51 -20.02 -30.73
C LEU A 87 -22.33 -19.68 -32.20
N GLU A 88 -22.24 -18.39 -32.50
CA GLU A 88 -21.93 -17.89 -33.84
C GLU A 88 -20.68 -17.01 -33.78
N ILE A 89 -19.82 -17.13 -34.80
CA ILE A 89 -18.54 -16.41 -34.88
C ILE A 89 -18.49 -15.58 -36.17
N SER A 90 -17.90 -14.39 -36.11
CA SER A 90 -17.65 -13.54 -37.28
C SER A 90 -16.20 -13.07 -37.32
N ALA A 91 -15.63 -12.97 -38.53
CA ALA A 91 -14.34 -12.33 -38.79
C ALA A 91 -14.47 -11.10 -39.70
N GLY A 92 -15.63 -10.43 -39.67
CA GLY A 92 -15.92 -9.23 -40.48
C GLY A 92 -16.78 -9.49 -41.73
N GLN A 93 -17.04 -10.75 -42.09
CA GLN A 93 -17.92 -11.15 -43.20
C GLN A 93 -18.99 -12.14 -42.69
N GLY A 94 -20.19 -11.65 -42.37
CA GLY A 94 -21.30 -12.49 -41.90
C GLY A 94 -21.04 -13.24 -40.59
N TRP A 95 -21.96 -14.13 -40.19
CA TRP A 95 -21.85 -14.96 -38.98
C TRP A 95 -21.85 -16.44 -39.36
N ALA A 96 -20.82 -17.17 -38.94
CA ALA A 96 -20.65 -18.59 -39.18
C ALA A 96 -21.13 -19.43 -37.97
N VAL A 97 -21.59 -20.64 -38.24
CA VAL A 97 -22.06 -21.62 -37.25
C VAL A 97 -21.57 -23.03 -37.60
N GLY A 98 -21.50 -23.92 -36.61
CA GLY A 98 -21.11 -25.31 -36.86
C GLY A 98 -19.68 -25.46 -37.39
N ASP A 99 -19.49 -26.31 -38.39
CA ASP A 99 -18.17 -26.66 -38.94
C ASP A 99 -17.48 -25.48 -39.66
N ASP A 100 -18.25 -24.53 -40.19
CA ASP A 100 -17.72 -23.33 -40.89
C ASP A 100 -16.90 -22.42 -39.96
N VAL A 101 -17.15 -22.51 -38.65
CA VAL A 101 -16.42 -21.73 -37.64
C VAL A 101 -14.95 -22.13 -37.55
N ALA A 102 -14.65 -23.42 -37.74
CA ALA A 102 -13.28 -23.91 -37.70
C ALA A 102 -12.45 -23.38 -38.88
N GLY A 103 -13.06 -23.32 -40.07
CA GLY A 103 -12.45 -22.73 -41.26
C GLY A 103 -12.19 -21.23 -41.09
N LEU A 104 -13.21 -20.48 -40.65
CA LEU A 104 -13.12 -19.04 -40.43
C LEU A 104 -12.03 -18.67 -39.42
N LEU A 105 -11.98 -19.34 -38.27
CA LEU A 105 -10.96 -19.05 -37.26
C LEU A 105 -9.58 -19.55 -37.70
N ALA A 106 -9.49 -20.61 -38.51
CA ALA A 106 -8.22 -21.01 -39.09
C ALA A 106 -7.64 -19.96 -40.04
N GLU A 107 -8.48 -19.22 -40.77
CA GLU A 107 -8.04 -18.07 -41.57
C GLU A 107 -7.56 -16.92 -40.68
N VAL A 108 -8.28 -16.61 -39.60
CA VAL A 108 -7.90 -15.54 -38.65
C VAL A 108 -6.56 -15.83 -37.96
N PHE A 109 -6.30 -17.09 -37.62
CA PHE A 109 -5.11 -17.49 -36.86
C PHE A 109 -3.99 -18.09 -37.71
N GLY A 110 -4.22 -18.38 -38.99
CA GLY A 110 -3.27 -19.09 -39.85
C GLY A 110 -3.00 -20.55 -39.44
N GLN A 111 -3.84 -21.14 -38.58
CA GLN A 111 -3.65 -22.51 -38.07
C GLN A 111 -5.00 -23.14 -37.69
N GLN A 112 -5.08 -24.48 -37.75
CA GLN A 112 -6.26 -25.23 -37.31
C GLN A 112 -6.52 -25.06 -35.80
N ILE A 113 -7.72 -24.58 -35.46
CA ILE A 113 -8.17 -24.36 -34.08
C ILE A 113 -9.42 -25.18 -33.78
N GLN A 114 -9.75 -25.33 -32.50
CA GLN A 114 -10.98 -25.93 -32.01
C GLN A 114 -11.65 -25.04 -30.97
N LEU A 115 -12.94 -24.74 -31.15
CA LEU A 115 -13.75 -24.16 -30.10
C LEU A 115 -14.31 -25.26 -29.20
N ARG A 116 -14.21 -25.07 -27.89
CA ARG A 116 -14.81 -25.98 -26.90
C ARG A 116 -15.49 -25.19 -25.81
N ALA A 117 -16.64 -25.69 -25.34
CA ALA A 117 -17.22 -25.23 -24.09
C ALA A 117 -16.29 -25.62 -22.94
N TYR A 118 -16.15 -24.75 -21.93
CA TYR A 118 -15.44 -25.09 -20.72
C TYR A 118 -16.21 -26.16 -19.92
N GLY A 119 -15.51 -27.20 -19.44
CA GLY A 119 -16.07 -28.33 -18.71
C GLY A 119 -15.55 -28.42 -17.26
N ALA A 120 -15.74 -29.57 -16.60
CA ALA A 120 -15.27 -29.77 -15.22
C ALA A 120 -13.73 -29.78 -15.09
N ALA A 121 -13.02 -30.21 -16.15
CA ALA A 121 -11.56 -30.28 -16.21
C ALA A 121 -10.90 -28.99 -16.72
N ASP A 122 -11.61 -28.20 -17.54
CA ASP A 122 -11.10 -26.97 -18.15
C ASP A 122 -11.88 -25.78 -17.61
N ARG A 123 -11.24 -24.92 -16.80
CA ARG A 123 -11.88 -23.70 -16.30
C ARG A 123 -11.58 -22.51 -17.21
N PRO A 124 -12.49 -21.52 -17.29
CA PRO A 124 -12.19 -20.24 -17.91
C PRO A 124 -10.91 -19.65 -17.29
N ARG A 125 -10.19 -18.86 -18.09
CA ARG A 125 -8.91 -18.22 -17.71
C ARG A 125 -8.98 -17.42 -16.40
N TYR A 126 -10.16 -16.94 -16.05
CA TYR A 126 -10.40 -16.09 -14.89
C TYR A 126 -11.09 -16.92 -13.81
N ASN A 127 -10.44 -17.09 -12.66
CA ASN A 127 -11.08 -17.69 -11.49
C ASN A 127 -12.25 -16.77 -11.09
N ARG A 128 -13.44 -17.36 -10.88
CA ARG A 128 -14.75 -16.68 -10.75
C ARG A 128 -14.69 -15.31 -10.06
N ALA A 129 -14.89 -14.26 -10.85
CA ALA A 129 -15.42 -12.99 -10.41
C ALA A 129 -16.45 -12.55 -11.47
N PRO A 130 -17.76 -12.68 -11.18
CA PRO A 130 -18.77 -12.98 -12.20
C PRO A 130 -19.15 -11.80 -13.10
N LEU A 131 -18.89 -10.55 -12.70
CA LEU A 131 -19.35 -9.38 -13.45
C LEU A 131 -18.32 -8.25 -13.41
N HIS A 132 -17.78 -7.87 -14.57
CA HIS A 132 -16.91 -6.68 -14.68
C HIS A 132 -17.77 -5.42 -14.92
N LEU A 133 -17.71 -4.46 -14.00
CA LEU A 133 -18.37 -3.16 -14.08
C LEU A 133 -17.31 -2.07 -14.32
N LEU A 134 -17.56 -1.23 -15.33
CA LEU A 134 -16.71 -0.11 -15.71
C LEU A 134 -17.58 1.13 -15.94
N SER A 135 -17.11 2.31 -15.54
CA SER A 135 -17.83 3.57 -15.79
C SER A 135 -17.35 4.33 -17.02
N VAL A 136 -18.23 5.14 -17.61
CA VAL A 136 -17.85 6.10 -18.65
C VAL A 136 -16.88 7.16 -18.11
N GLN A 137 -17.02 7.54 -16.84
CA GLN A 137 -16.14 8.48 -16.17
C GLN A 137 -14.70 7.94 -16.04
N ALA A 138 -14.54 6.65 -15.75
CA ALA A 138 -13.22 6.01 -15.74
C ALA A 138 -12.56 6.08 -17.13
N LEU A 139 -13.33 5.83 -18.20
CA LEU A 139 -12.85 5.98 -19.58
C LEU A 139 -12.48 7.43 -19.89
N ASP A 140 -13.26 8.41 -19.44
CA ASP A 140 -12.95 9.84 -19.63
C ASP A 140 -11.69 10.27 -18.88
N SER A 141 -11.46 9.74 -17.68
CA SER A 141 -10.20 9.93 -16.95
C SER A 141 -9.01 9.38 -17.73
N LEU A 142 -9.12 8.17 -18.27
CA LEU A 142 -8.05 7.61 -19.10
C LEU A 142 -7.82 8.42 -20.40
N ARG A 143 -8.88 8.92 -21.05
CA ARG A 143 -8.78 9.82 -22.22
C ARG A 143 -8.01 11.09 -21.91
N ARG A 144 -8.21 11.69 -20.72
CA ARG A 144 -7.45 12.87 -20.29
C ARG A 144 -5.95 12.59 -20.20
N HIS A 145 -5.55 11.37 -19.83
CA HIS A 145 -4.14 10.96 -19.78
C HIS A 145 -3.57 10.54 -21.14
N LEU A 146 -4.42 10.13 -22.09
CA LEU A 146 -4.02 9.62 -23.40
C LEU A 146 -4.83 10.27 -24.54
N PRO A 147 -4.65 11.57 -24.84
CA PRO A 147 -5.45 12.27 -25.84
C PRO A 147 -5.24 11.75 -27.27
N GLY A 148 -4.13 11.04 -27.54
CA GLY A 148 -3.84 10.42 -28.83
C GLY A 148 -4.28 8.97 -28.98
N SER A 149 -4.76 8.33 -27.91
CA SER A 149 -5.15 6.91 -27.91
C SER A 149 -6.64 6.71 -28.17
N ALA A 150 -6.98 5.61 -28.84
CA ALA A 150 -8.36 5.22 -29.06
C ALA A 150 -8.93 4.50 -27.82
N VAL A 151 -9.26 5.27 -26.78
CA VAL A 151 -9.83 4.76 -25.52
C VAL A 151 -11.30 4.38 -25.69
N ASP A 152 -11.56 3.07 -25.67
CA ASP A 152 -12.89 2.47 -25.91
C ASP A 152 -13.16 1.32 -24.93
N ALA A 153 -14.40 1.23 -24.44
CA ALA A 153 -14.84 0.20 -23.50
C ALA A 153 -14.53 -1.23 -23.98
N ARG A 154 -14.59 -1.48 -25.29
CA ARG A 154 -14.34 -2.79 -25.91
C ARG A 154 -12.96 -3.35 -25.60
N ARG A 155 -11.95 -2.50 -25.38
CA ARG A 155 -10.59 -2.91 -24.97
C ARG A 155 -10.56 -3.55 -23.58
N PHE A 156 -11.43 -3.07 -22.68
CA PHE A 156 -11.44 -3.46 -21.27
C PHE A 156 -12.42 -4.60 -20.98
N ARG A 157 -13.29 -4.91 -21.95
CA ARG A 157 -14.29 -5.97 -21.90
C ARG A 157 -15.15 -5.96 -20.62
N PRO A 158 -15.82 -4.84 -20.30
CA PRO A 158 -16.80 -4.81 -19.21
C PRO A 158 -18.02 -5.62 -19.56
N ASN A 159 -18.65 -6.27 -18.58
CA ASN A 159 -19.99 -6.82 -18.76
C ASN A 159 -21.05 -5.72 -18.60
N LEU A 160 -20.79 -4.75 -17.73
CA LEU A 160 -21.63 -3.58 -17.53
C LEU A 160 -20.81 -2.31 -17.74
N LEU A 161 -21.25 -1.49 -18.69
CA LEU A 161 -20.80 -0.10 -18.79
C LEU A 161 -21.86 0.78 -18.11
N VAL A 162 -21.45 1.56 -17.12
CA VAL A 162 -22.35 2.41 -16.33
C VAL A 162 -22.00 3.89 -16.45
N ASP A 163 -22.98 4.74 -16.20
CA ASP A 163 -22.83 6.18 -16.02
C ASP A 163 -23.01 6.51 -14.54
N LEU A 164 -21.98 7.08 -13.91
CA LEU A 164 -21.91 7.37 -12.48
C LEU A 164 -21.67 8.87 -12.22
N PRO A 165 -22.57 9.78 -12.63
CA PRO A 165 -22.33 11.22 -12.58
C PRO A 165 -22.27 11.78 -11.16
N HIS A 166 -22.75 11.03 -10.16
CA HIS A 166 -22.80 11.44 -8.76
C HIS A 166 -21.62 10.96 -7.93
N LEU A 167 -20.71 10.17 -8.51
CA LEU A 167 -19.49 9.69 -7.85
C LEU A 167 -18.27 10.42 -8.40
N GLY A 168 -17.34 10.78 -7.51
CA GLY A 168 -16.11 11.49 -7.86
C GLY A 168 -14.88 10.58 -7.90
N GLY A 169 -13.76 11.11 -8.40
CA GLY A 169 -12.49 10.40 -8.56
C GLY A 169 -12.24 9.93 -9.99
N ASP A 170 -11.01 9.48 -10.27
CA ASP A 170 -10.65 9.06 -11.64
C ASP A 170 -11.28 7.72 -12.02
N ILE A 171 -11.58 6.84 -11.05
CA ILE A 171 -12.34 5.59 -11.24
C ILE A 171 -13.49 5.56 -10.21
N PRO A 172 -14.64 6.20 -10.51
CA PRO A 172 -15.71 6.40 -9.53
C PRO A 172 -16.31 5.12 -8.95
N GLU A 173 -16.36 4.04 -9.73
CA GLU A 173 -16.89 2.75 -9.30
C GLU A 173 -16.06 2.11 -8.17
N TYR A 174 -14.85 2.58 -7.88
CA TYR A 174 -14.10 2.12 -6.69
C TYR A 174 -14.83 2.45 -5.38
N ALA A 175 -15.68 3.47 -5.38
CA ALA A 175 -16.55 3.75 -4.25
C ALA A 175 -17.51 2.58 -3.93
N LEU A 176 -17.79 1.69 -4.88
CA LEU A 176 -18.67 0.53 -4.67
C LEU A 176 -17.96 -0.71 -4.11
N LEU A 177 -16.63 -0.68 -3.95
CA LEU A 177 -15.87 -1.79 -3.38
C LEU A 177 -16.30 -2.06 -1.94
N GLY A 178 -16.56 -3.33 -1.62
CA GLY A 178 -17.07 -3.78 -0.33
C GLY A 178 -18.55 -3.47 -0.09
N GLN A 179 -19.21 -2.70 -0.96
CA GLN A 179 -20.59 -2.26 -0.77
C GLN A 179 -21.59 -3.11 -1.54
N GLU A 180 -22.75 -3.35 -0.92
CA GLU A 180 -23.93 -3.82 -1.65
C GLU A 180 -24.65 -2.62 -2.28
N PHE A 181 -25.04 -2.79 -3.54
CA PHE A 181 -25.81 -1.81 -4.29
C PHE A 181 -26.88 -2.52 -5.11
N THR A 182 -27.93 -1.79 -5.47
CA THR A 182 -28.98 -2.29 -6.37
C THR A 182 -28.74 -1.76 -7.77
N LEU A 183 -28.92 -2.62 -8.77
CA LEU A 183 -28.91 -2.27 -10.18
C LEU A 183 -30.20 -2.74 -10.82
N GLY A 184 -31.10 -1.80 -11.11
CA GLY A 184 -32.50 -2.13 -11.39
C GLY A 184 -33.13 -2.83 -10.18
N GLY A 185 -33.63 -4.06 -10.38
CA GLY A 185 -34.19 -4.89 -9.31
C GLY A 185 -33.20 -5.86 -8.65
N LEU A 186 -31.94 -5.88 -9.08
CA LEU A 186 -30.95 -6.88 -8.65
C LEU A 186 -30.02 -6.30 -7.59
N ARG A 187 -29.60 -7.11 -6.60
CA ARG A 187 -28.51 -6.74 -5.70
C ARG A 187 -27.18 -7.29 -6.18
N LEU A 188 -26.17 -6.45 -6.10
CA LEU A 188 -24.78 -6.76 -6.42
C LEU A 188 -23.88 -6.30 -5.28
N ARG A 189 -22.67 -6.85 -5.20
CA ARG A 189 -21.62 -6.38 -4.29
C ARG A 189 -20.34 -6.13 -5.05
N GLY A 190 -19.75 -4.94 -4.93
CA GLY A 190 -18.41 -4.68 -5.46
C GLY A 190 -17.37 -5.44 -4.64
N THR A 191 -16.50 -6.21 -5.28
CA THR A 191 -15.58 -7.11 -4.57
C THR A 191 -14.15 -6.61 -4.58
N VAL A 192 -13.54 -6.53 -5.77
CA VAL A 192 -12.12 -6.15 -5.91
C VAL A 192 -11.89 -5.32 -7.18
N PRO A 193 -10.83 -4.49 -7.21
CA PRO A 193 -10.40 -3.83 -8.44
C PRO A 193 -10.12 -4.82 -9.56
N CYS A 194 -10.40 -4.40 -10.80
CA CYS A 194 -10.36 -5.26 -11.96
C CYS A 194 -9.00 -5.17 -12.67
N GLY A 195 -8.07 -6.08 -12.33
CA GLY A 195 -6.74 -6.11 -12.96
C GLY A 195 -6.81 -6.32 -14.48
N ARG A 196 -6.13 -5.50 -15.27
CA ARG A 196 -6.08 -5.57 -16.74
C ARG A 196 -4.76 -6.16 -17.23
N CYS A 197 -4.73 -6.74 -18.42
CA CYS A 197 -3.53 -7.33 -19.03
C CYS A 197 -3.30 -6.74 -20.43
N GLY A 198 -2.25 -7.19 -21.13
CA GLY A 198 -1.96 -6.79 -22.51
C GLY A 198 -3.10 -7.00 -23.51
N PHE A 199 -4.19 -7.67 -23.13
CA PHE A 199 -5.35 -7.76 -24.00
C PHE A 199 -5.91 -6.37 -24.34
N THR A 200 -5.78 -5.40 -23.42
CA THR A 200 -6.23 -4.02 -23.66
C THR A 200 -5.46 -3.32 -24.78
N THR A 201 -4.27 -3.82 -25.14
CA THR A 201 -3.43 -3.24 -26.18
C THR A 201 -3.73 -3.80 -27.56
N LEU A 202 -4.41 -4.95 -27.66
CA LEU A 202 -4.65 -5.64 -28.91
C LEU A 202 -5.62 -4.87 -29.82
N PRO A 203 -5.54 -5.07 -31.15
CA PRO A 203 -6.55 -4.53 -32.06
C PRO A 203 -7.89 -5.23 -31.85
N ALA A 204 -9.00 -4.52 -32.06
CA ALA A 204 -10.36 -5.05 -31.90
C ALA A 204 -11.35 -4.32 -32.81
N GLY A 205 -11.83 -5.01 -33.85
CA GLY A 205 -12.60 -4.38 -34.93
C GLY A 205 -11.81 -3.22 -35.54
N GLU A 206 -12.39 -2.03 -35.54
CA GLU A 206 -11.78 -0.78 -36.04
C GLU A 206 -10.63 -0.24 -35.15
N LEU A 207 -10.48 -0.77 -33.93
CA LEU A 207 -9.51 -0.25 -32.95
C LEU A 207 -8.10 -0.77 -33.29
N PRO A 208 -7.09 0.10 -33.45
CA PRO A 208 -5.73 -0.33 -33.72
C PRO A 208 -5.09 -0.96 -32.48
N GLN A 209 -3.93 -1.60 -32.66
CA GLN A 209 -3.08 -1.97 -31.54
C GLN A 209 -2.58 -0.69 -30.83
N ASP A 210 -2.67 -0.65 -29.50
CA ASP A 210 -2.36 0.53 -28.69
C ASP A 210 -1.71 0.14 -27.35
N PRO A 211 -0.37 0.03 -27.30
CA PRO A 211 0.37 -0.29 -26.07
C PRO A 211 0.26 0.76 -24.97
N ASP A 212 0.00 2.02 -25.34
CA ASP A 212 -0.02 3.13 -24.39
C ASP A 212 -1.20 3.04 -23.42
N ILE A 213 -2.29 2.39 -23.82
CA ILE A 213 -3.40 2.04 -22.93
C ILE A 213 -2.88 1.31 -21.68
N LEU A 214 -2.19 0.18 -21.86
CA LEU A 214 -1.73 -0.60 -20.71
C LEU A 214 -0.66 0.15 -19.91
N ARG A 215 0.23 0.90 -20.58
CA ARG A 215 1.24 1.74 -19.91
C ARG A 215 0.57 2.76 -18.99
N ALA A 216 -0.48 3.43 -19.46
CA ALA A 216 -1.23 4.39 -18.65
C ALA A 216 -1.95 3.71 -17.49
N LEU A 217 -2.60 2.56 -17.72
CA LEU A 217 -3.26 1.81 -16.64
C LEU A 217 -2.29 1.44 -15.53
N VAL A 218 -1.05 1.07 -15.86
CA VAL A 218 -0.08 0.69 -14.84
C VAL A 218 0.52 1.90 -14.15
N ARG A 219 0.83 2.97 -14.88
CA ARG A 219 1.37 4.21 -14.32
C ARG A 219 0.38 4.95 -13.44
N GLN A 220 -0.89 4.99 -13.83
CA GLN A 220 -1.91 5.82 -13.17
C GLN A 220 -2.80 5.04 -12.21
N TYR A 221 -3.03 3.74 -12.48
CA TYR A 221 -4.09 2.97 -11.82
C TYR A 221 -3.62 1.61 -11.29
N GLU A 222 -2.31 1.41 -11.11
CA GLU A 222 -1.73 0.16 -10.59
C GLU A 222 -2.22 -1.09 -11.34
N ARG A 223 -2.40 -0.98 -12.66
CA ARG A 223 -2.89 -2.04 -13.56
C ARG A 223 -4.37 -2.42 -13.34
N ASN A 224 -5.10 -1.72 -12.48
CA ASN A 224 -6.51 -1.94 -12.23
C ASN A 224 -7.37 -0.93 -12.98
N PHE A 225 -8.49 -1.38 -13.55
CA PHE A 225 -9.42 -0.49 -14.25
C PHE A 225 -10.83 -1.09 -14.26
N GLY A 226 -11.77 -0.42 -13.58
CA GLY A 226 -13.09 -0.98 -13.24
C GLY A 226 -13.04 -1.90 -12.01
N ILE A 227 -14.18 -2.48 -11.65
CA ILE A 227 -14.31 -3.41 -10.51
C ILE A 227 -14.95 -4.73 -10.93
N TYR A 228 -14.66 -5.80 -10.18
CA TYR A 228 -15.50 -7.00 -10.20
C TYR A 228 -16.65 -6.87 -9.20
N CYS A 229 -17.78 -7.48 -9.55
CA CYS A 229 -18.96 -7.55 -8.70
C CYS A 229 -19.46 -8.99 -8.58
N ASP A 230 -19.93 -9.34 -7.39
CA ASP A 230 -20.75 -10.54 -7.16
C ASP A 230 -22.22 -10.21 -7.43
N VAL A 231 -22.91 -11.12 -8.11
CA VAL A 231 -24.37 -11.06 -8.30
C VAL A 231 -25.00 -11.75 -7.09
N LEU A 232 -25.84 -11.03 -6.34
CA LEU A 232 -26.47 -11.56 -5.12
C LEU A 232 -27.91 -12.04 -5.37
N ASP A 233 -28.57 -11.48 -6.39
CA ASP A 233 -29.89 -11.91 -6.84
C ASP A 233 -29.85 -12.13 -8.35
N GLU A 234 -30.35 -13.29 -8.82
CA GLU A 234 -30.45 -13.57 -10.25
C GLU A 234 -31.66 -12.86 -10.88
N GLY A 235 -31.53 -12.42 -12.13
CA GLY A 235 -32.65 -11.85 -12.86
C GLY A 235 -32.25 -11.05 -14.10
N GLY A 236 -33.24 -10.39 -14.71
CA GLY A 236 -33.06 -9.60 -15.92
C GLY A 236 -32.49 -8.21 -15.66
N ILE A 237 -31.67 -7.72 -16.60
CA ILE A 237 -31.15 -6.36 -16.62
C ILE A 237 -31.15 -5.80 -18.04
N GLU A 238 -31.42 -4.51 -18.16
CA GLU A 238 -31.49 -3.77 -19.42
C GLU A 238 -30.69 -2.46 -19.30
N PRO A 239 -30.21 -1.88 -20.42
CA PRO A 239 -29.70 -0.51 -20.42
C PRO A 239 -30.75 0.45 -19.85
N GLY A 240 -30.30 1.42 -19.05
CA GLY A 240 -31.16 2.33 -18.29
C GLY A 240 -31.49 1.85 -16.87
N ALA A 241 -31.17 0.60 -16.51
CA ALA A 241 -31.33 0.12 -15.14
C ALA A 241 -30.59 1.01 -14.13
N THR A 242 -31.32 1.58 -13.18
CA THR A 242 -30.79 2.53 -12.20
C THR A 242 -29.88 1.84 -11.19
N LEU A 243 -28.71 2.43 -10.94
CA LEU A 243 -27.81 2.05 -9.87
C LEU A 243 -28.12 2.88 -8.61
N ARG A 244 -28.44 2.22 -7.50
CA ARG A 244 -28.69 2.85 -6.20
C ARG A 244 -27.84 2.23 -5.12
N VAL A 245 -27.39 3.07 -4.19
CA VAL A 245 -26.70 2.66 -2.96
C VAL A 245 -27.56 3.03 -1.76
N LYS A 246 -27.39 2.32 -0.64
CA LYS A 246 -28.02 2.70 0.63
C LYS A 246 -27.50 4.10 1.02
N ALA A 247 -28.38 5.10 1.17
CA ALA A 247 -27.96 6.44 1.62
C ALA A 247 -27.47 6.36 3.09
N GLN A 248 -26.37 6.94 3.57
CA GLN A 248 -25.54 8.09 3.19
C GLN A 248 -24.03 7.73 3.15
N PRO A 249 -23.16 8.55 2.53
CA PRO A 249 -21.72 8.37 2.67
C PRO A 249 -21.30 8.46 4.13
N THR A 250 -20.64 7.42 4.66
CA THR A 250 -20.11 7.38 6.03
C THR A 250 -19.35 8.67 6.34
N ARG A 251 -19.76 9.42 7.35
CA ARG A 251 -19.05 10.60 7.86
C ARG A 251 -17.91 10.16 8.78
N VAL A 252 -16.70 10.61 8.49
CA VAL A 252 -15.53 10.31 9.32
C VAL A 252 -15.06 11.58 10.02
N VAL A 253 -15.00 11.54 11.34
CA VAL A 253 -14.34 12.59 12.15
C VAL A 253 -13.04 12.03 12.71
N ILE A 254 -11.96 12.78 12.57
CA ILE A 254 -10.61 12.43 13.03
C ILE A 254 -10.20 13.46 14.08
N VAL A 255 -9.98 13.01 15.31
CA VAL A 255 -9.52 13.87 16.41
C VAL A 255 -8.00 13.77 16.50
N GLY A 256 -7.30 14.77 15.97
CA GLY A 256 -5.85 14.91 15.98
C GLY A 256 -5.25 15.08 14.58
N GLY A 257 -4.73 16.28 14.29
CA GLY A 257 -4.05 16.61 13.02
C GLY A 257 -2.56 16.28 12.97
N GLY A 258 -2.09 15.25 13.70
CA GLY A 258 -0.69 14.79 13.62
C GLY A 258 -0.47 13.76 12.50
N GLN A 259 0.72 13.11 12.48
CA GLN A 259 1.07 12.03 11.54
C GLN A 259 -0.06 11.03 11.34
N ALA A 260 -0.56 10.43 12.43
CA ALA A 260 -1.56 9.38 12.35
C ALA A 260 -2.87 9.86 11.70
N GLY A 261 -3.41 10.99 12.14
CA GLY A 261 -4.70 11.48 11.67
C GLY A 261 -4.68 11.98 10.22
N ALA A 262 -3.64 12.75 9.85
CA ALA A 262 -3.49 13.22 8.47
C ALA A 262 -3.24 12.05 7.49
N THR A 263 -2.41 11.07 7.88
CA THR A 263 -2.20 9.86 7.06
C THR A 263 -3.48 9.04 6.95
N ALA A 264 -4.31 8.94 8.00
CA ALA A 264 -5.58 8.23 7.94
C ALA A 264 -6.56 8.90 6.97
N ALA A 265 -6.65 10.23 6.98
CA ALA A 265 -7.48 10.98 6.05
C ALA A 265 -7.05 10.76 4.59
N ARG A 266 -5.74 10.82 4.32
CA ARG A 266 -5.16 10.52 2.99
C ARG A 266 -5.43 9.08 2.56
N ALA A 267 -5.23 8.12 3.47
CA ALA A 267 -5.48 6.71 3.20
C ALA A 267 -6.95 6.45 2.88
N LEU A 268 -7.90 7.01 3.65
CA LEU A 268 -9.33 6.89 3.37
C LEU A 268 -9.66 7.38 1.95
N ARG A 269 -9.14 8.55 1.55
CA ARG A 269 -9.37 9.08 0.19
C ARG A 269 -8.74 8.21 -0.89
N ARG A 270 -7.48 7.83 -0.73
CA ARG A 270 -6.75 6.96 -1.66
C ARG A 270 -7.43 5.60 -1.85
N LEU A 271 -8.06 5.08 -0.79
CA LEU A 271 -8.76 3.79 -0.78
C LEU A 271 -10.23 3.86 -1.23
N GLY A 272 -10.73 5.03 -1.64
CA GLY A 272 -12.06 5.18 -2.25
C GLY A 272 -13.16 5.67 -1.30
N HIS A 273 -12.82 6.16 -0.10
CA HIS A 273 -13.81 6.79 0.77
C HIS A 273 -14.37 8.07 0.12
N ALA A 274 -15.67 8.07 -0.16
CA ALA A 274 -16.34 9.18 -0.84
C ALA A 274 -17.05 10.18 0.10
N GLY A 275 -17.23 9.82 1.38
CA GLY A 275 -17.97 10.61 2.36
C GLY A 275 -17.17 11.76 2.98
N PRO A 276 -17.81 12.64 3.76
CA PRO A 276 -17.13 13.73 4.42
C PRO A 276 -16.04 13.26 5.41
N ILE A 277 -14.89 13.96 5.42
CA ILE A 277 -13.81 13.74 6.40
C ILE A 277 -13.50 15.08 7.06
N TRP A 278 -13.57 15.11 8.39
CA TRP A 278 -13.11 16.23 9.22
C TRP A 278 -11.89 15.83 10.04
N ILE A 279 -10.87 16.70 10.07
CA ILE A 279 -9.76 16.62 11.02
C ILE A 279 -9.92 17.77 12.02
N LEU A 280 -10.14 17.45 13.29
CA LEU A 280 -10.10 18.38 14.40
C LEU A 280 -8.70 18.39 15.02
N ALA A 281 -8.03 19.54 15.05
CA ALA A 281 -6.68 19.65 15.57
C ALA A 281 -6.54 20.78 16.59
N GLU A 282 -5.96 20.47 17.76
CA GLU A 282 -5.60 21.47 18.77
C GLU A 282 -4.51 22.45 18.29
N GLU A 283 -3.61 21.97 17.42
CA GLU A 283 -2.57 22.83 16.85
C GLU A 283 -3.13 23.65 15.67
N ARG A 284 -2.75 24.94 15.62
CA ARG A 284 -3.09 25.88 14.54
C ARG A 284 -2.30 25.66 13.25
N HIS A 285 -1.34 24.74 13.24
CA HIS A 285 -0.47 24.48 12.10
C HIS A 285 -1.04 23.37 11.23
N LEU A 286 -0.74 23.40 9.94
CA LEU A 286 -0.98 22.26 9.06
C LEU A 286 -0.29 21.00 9.61
N PRO A 287 -0.88 19.80 9.43
CA PRO A 287 -0.24 18.55 9.82
C PRO A 287 1.19 18.45 9.28
N TYR A 288 2.16 18.21 10.16
CA TYR A 288 3.58 18.20 9.81
C TYR A 288 4.33 17.05 10.49
N GLU A 289 5.47 16.66 9.92
CA GLU A 289 6.35 15.66 10.52
C GLU A 289 7.05 16.19 11.77
N ARG A 290 6.90 15.47 12.89
CA ARG A 290 7.54 15.81 14.17
C ARG A 290 9.00 15.35 14.34
N PRO A 291 9.50 14.25 13.72
CA PRO A 291 10.89 13.81 13.92
C PRO A 291 11.98 14.88 13.66
N PRO A 292 11.79 15.87 12.77
CA PRO A 292 12.76 16.96 12.59
C PRO A 292 12.89 17.94 13.77
N LEU A 293 11.91 18.01 14.69
CA LEU A 293 11.90 18.98 15.79
C LEU A 293 13.07 18.83 16.77
N SER A 294 13.62 17.61 16.91
CA SER A 294 14.81 17.33 17.73
C SER A 294 16.13 17.60 16.99
N LYS A 295 16.08 17.91 15.69
CA LYS A 295 17.24 18.05 14.79
C LYS A 295 17.42 19.48 14.29
N SER A 296 16.33 20.24 14.19
CA SER A 296 16.37 21.66 13.84
C SER A 296 15.19 22.42 14.45
N ALA A 297 15.25 23.76 14.40
CA ALA A 297 14.14 24.63 14.79
C ALA A 297 12.92 24.55 13.85
N ALA A 298 13.11 24.08 12.61
CA ALA A 298 12.06 23.98 11.63
C ALA A 298 11.24 22.69 11.82
N PRO A 299 9.90 22.75 11.70
CA PRO A 299 9.10 21.53 11.56
C PRO A 299 9.46 20.80 10.27
N GLY A 300 9.13 19.51 10.20
CA GLY A 300 9.25 18.74 8.97
C GLY A 300 8.23 19.14 7.91
N ALA A 301 8.26 18.41 6.79
CA ALA A 301 7.35 18.64 5.67
C ALA A 301 5.87 18.51 6.09
N PRO A 302 4.96 19.23 5.42
CA PRO A 302 3.53 19.04 5.63
C PRO A 302 3.13 17.62 5.20
N ILE A 303 2.41 16.91 6.06
CA ILE A 303 1.86 15.57 5.77
C ILE A 303 0.63 15.70 4.87
N LEU A 304 -0.14 16.77 5.07
CA LEU A 304 -1.31 17.14 4.29
C LEU A 304 -1.30 18.66 4.09
N SER A 305 -1.13 19.09 2.85
CA SER A 305 -1.18 20.51 2.48
C SER A 305 -2.62 21.01 2.32
N SER A 306 -2.86 22.32 2.42
CA SER A 306 -4.18 22.92 2.16
C SER A 306 -4.70 22.59 0.75
N ASP A 307 -3.82 22.64 -0.26
CA ASP A 307 -4.18 22.33 -1.65
C ASP A 307 -4.59 20.87 -1.82
N GLU A 308 -3.85 19.94 -1.20
CA GLU A 308 -4.20 18.53 -1.20
C GLU A 308 -5.51 18.28 -0.46
N ALA A 309 -5.69 18.87 0.73
CA ALA A 309 -6.93 18.77 1.51
C ALA A 309 -8.14 19.27 0.71
N ALA A 310 -8.03 20.42 0.03
CA ALA A 310 -9.09 20.95 -0.82
C ALA A 310 -9.42 20.01 -2.00
N ARG A 311 -8.41 19.56 -2.77
CA ARG A 311 -8.60 18.62 -3.88
C ARG A 311 -9.22 17.30 -3.44
N THR A 312 -8.86 16.84 -2.24
CA THR A 312 -9.34 15.58 -1.68
C THR A 312 -10.58 15.77 -0.81
N ARG A 313 -11.16 16.97 -0.69
CA ARG A 313 -12.34 17.26 0.15
C ARG A 313 -12.16 16.77 1.60
N ILE A 314 -11.01 17.07 2.19
CA ILE A 314 -10.74 16.87 3.62
C ILE A 314 -10.85 18.24 4.28
N GLU A 315 -11.76 18.37 5.24
CA GLU A 315 -11.92 19.59 6.02
C GLU A 315 -10.98 19.52 7.23
N MET A 316 -10.17 20.57 7.42
CA MET A 316 -9.24 20.68 8.54
C MET A 316 -9.66 21.85 9.41
N ASP A 317 -10.06 21.56 10.64
CA ASP A 317 -10.35 22.54 11.67
C ASP A 317 -9.15 22.62 12.61
N LEU A 318 -8.33 23.65 12.39
CA LEU A 318 -7.03 23.83 13.03
C LEU A 318 -7.12 24.85 14.16
N GLY A 319 -6.54 24.54 15.31
CA GLY A 319 -6.67 25.36 16.52
C GLY A 319 -7.96 25.10 17.31
N ASN A 320 -8.83 24.22 16.81
CA ASN A 320 -10.08 23.83 17.45
C ASN A 320 -10.00 22.38 17.95
N ALA A 321 -9.71 22.21 19.24
CA ALA A 321 -9.60 20.89 19.85
C ALA A 321 -10.98 20.23 20.03
N ALA A 322 -11.03 18.89 20.02
CA ALA A 322 -12.20 18.19 20.53
C ALA A 322 -12.27 18.34 22.07
N ALA A 323 -13.41 18.82 22.58
CA ALA A 323 -13.66 19.01 24.00
C ALA A 323 -14.31 17.78 24.65
N ALA A 324 -15.32 17.21 24.00
CA ALA A 324 -16.09 16.07 24.48
C ALA A 324 -16.51 15.12 23.35
N LEU A 325 -16.81 13.87 23.72
CA LEU A 325 -17.35 12.86 22.82
C LEU A 325 -18.64 12.32 23.43
N ASP A 326 -19.71 12.28 22.64
CA ASP A 326 -20.91 11.51 22.95
C ASP A 326 -20.93 10.27 22.05
N LEU A 327 -20.63 9.11 22.63
CA LEU A 327 -20.60 7.83 21.91
C LEU A 327 -22.01 7.34 21.55
N ARG A 328 -23.03 7.69 22.35
CA ARG A 328 -24.40 7.26 22.11
C ARG A 328 -25.04 8.07 20.99
N ALA A 329 -24.89 9.40 21.04
CA ALA A 329 -25.37 10.30 19.99
C ALA A 329 -24.46 10.32 18.75
N ARG A 330 -23.26 9.74 18.85
CA ARG A 330 -22.19 9.75 17.83
C ARG A 330 -21.82 11.16 17.40
N GLN A 331 -21.40 11.96 18.37
CA GLN A 331 -21.05 13.35 18.19
C GLN A 331 -19.72 13.69 18.84
N VAL A 332 -18.99 14.62 18.23
CA VAL A 332 -17.82 15.28 18.81
C VAL A 332 -18.19 16.73 19.06
N GLU A 333 -17.97 17.21 20.28
CA GLU A 333 -18.07 18.63 20.62
C GLU A 333 -16.68 19.27 20.51
N THR A 334 -16.58 20.37 19.77
CA THR A 334 -15.34 21.14 19.62
C THR A 334 -15.17 22.12 20.79
N ALA A 335 -13.96 22.67 20.97
CA ALA A 335 -13.67 23.65 22.02
C ALA A 335 -14.46 24.96 21.84
N GLU A 336 -14.88 25.26 20.62
CA GLU A 336 -15.74 26.40 20.29
C GLU A 336 -17.25 26.10 20.45
N GLY A 337 -17.60 24.86 20.83
CA GLY A 337 -18.98 24.44 21.10
C GLY A 337 -19.75 23.94 19.87
N GLU A 338 -19.09 23.73 18.74
CA GLU A 338 -19.70 23.09 17.57
C GLU A 338 -19.89 21.59 17.80
N ILE A 339 -21.00 21.04 17.30
CA ILE A 339 -21.32 19.61 17.40
C ILE A 339 -21.20 18.96 16.03
N LEU A 340 -20.21 18.09 15.87
CA LEU A 340 -19.95 17.33 14.64
C LEU A 340 -20.45 15.89 14.77
N PRO A 341 -21.49 15.48 14.01
CA PRO A 341 -21.94 14.10 13.98
C PRO A 341 -21.01 13.21 13.16
N TYR A 342 -20.83 11.96 13.58
CA TYR A 342 -20.00 10.98 12.87
C TYR A 342 -20.70 9.63 12.69
N ASP A 343 -20.31 8.92 11.64
CA ASP A 343 -20.60 7.49 11.48
C ASP A 343 -19.39 6.63 11.85
N ARG A 344 -18.19 7.21 11.73
CA ARG A 344 -16.90 6.67 12.17
C ARG A 344 -16.06 7.75 12.83
N LEU A 345 -15.45 7.43 13.96
CA LEU A 345 -14.57 8.33 14.72
C LEU A 345 -13.18 7.72 14.81
N ILE A 346 -12.14 8.48 14.47
CA ILE A 346 -10.74 8.09 14.62
C ILE A 346 -10.09 8.99 15.67
N LEU A 347 -9.61 8.40 16.77
CA LEU A 347 -8.88 9.09 17.83
C LEU A 347 -7.37 9.00 17.56
N ALA A 348 -6.78 10.11 17.12
CA ALA A 348 -5.38 10.27 16.74
C ALA A 348 -4.67 11.35 17.58
N THR A 349 -5.06 11.49 18.86
CA THR A 349 -4.63 12.57 19.77
C THR A 349 -3.16 12.49 20.21
N GLY A 350 -2.47 11.40 19.84
CA GLY A 350 -1.07 11.16 20.13
C GLY A 350 -0.75 11.20 21.63
N GLY A 351 0.26 11.97 22.01
CA GLY A 351 0.58 12.18 23.42
C GLY A 351 1.43 13.42 23.68
N ARG A 352 1.71 13.64 24.96
CA ARG A 352 2.40 14.82 25.49
C ARG A 352 3.65 14.43 26.29
N ALA A 353 4.67 15.29 26.25
CA ALA A 353 5.88 15.10 27.04
C ALA A 353 5.55 15.04 28.55
N ARG A 354 6.19 14.12 29.28
CA ARG A 354 6.10 14.08 30.75
C ARG A 354 6.82 15.28 31.34
N ARG A 355 6.18 15.92 32.32
CA ARG A 355 6.74 17.04 33.09
C ARG A 355 7.21 16.57 34.46
N LEU A 356 8.16 17.30 35.04
CA LEU A 356 8.53 17.18 36.46
C LEU A 356 7.70 18.18 37.27
N PRO A 357 6.83 17.72 38.19
CA PRO A 357 6.01 18.63 38.99
C PRO A 357 6.87 19.61 39.82
N GLY A 358 6.45 20.87 39.87
CA GLY A 358 7.05 21.90 40.76
C GLY A 358 8.37 22.51 40.29
N LEU A 359 8.86 22.18 39.08
CA LEU A 359 10.17 22.63 38.59
C LEU A 359 10.12 23.91 37.74
N ASP A 360 9.07 24.09 36.94
CA ASP A 360 8.87 25.27 36.11
C ASP A 360 8.24 26.40 36.95
N ARG A 361 9.07 27.38 37.34
CA ARG A 361 8.71 28.55 38.14
C ARG A 361 8.46 29.80 37.29
N GLY A 362 8.41 29.64 35.96
CA GLY A 362 8.12 30.73 35.02
C GLY A 362 9.34 31.57 34.62
N HIS A 363 10.57 31.11 34.90
CA HIS A 363 11.79 31.78 34.43
C HIS A 363 12.20 31.38 33.00
N GLY A 364 11.47 30.45 32.38
CA GLY A 364 11.67 30.06 30.98
C GLY A 364 12.96 29.26 30.73
N ARG A 365 13.51 28.61 31.76
CA ARG A 365 14.74 27.82 31.67
C ARG A 365 14.50 26.32 31.63
N VAL A 366 13.29 25.87 31.95
CA VAL A 366 12.86 24.47 31.87
C VAL A 366 12.14 24.22 30.55
N HIS A 367 12.62 23.26 29.77
CA HIS A 367 12.14 22.93 28.44
C HIS A 367 11.66 21.48 28.38
N SER A 368 10.74 21.22 27.46
CA SER A 368 10.35 19.89 26.97
C SER A 368 10.24 19.96 25.45
N LEU A 369 10.24 18.82 24.75
CA LEU A 369 10.05 18.79 23.29
C LEU A 369 8.91 17.87 22.88
N ARG A 370 7.86 18.42 22.25
CA ARG A 370 6.83 17.66 21.52
C ARG A 370 6.21 18.45 20.36
N LEU A 371 5.96 19.74 20.58
CA LEU A 371 5.32 20.63 19.62
C LEU A 371 6.33 21.49 18.87
N ARG A 372 5.91 22.13 17.79
CA ARG A 372 6.74 23.09 17.05
C ARG A 372 7.22 24.23 17.95
N GLU A 373 6.34 24.80 18.76
CA GLU A 373 6.65 25.90 19.67
C GLU A 373 7.67 25.50 20.75
N ASP A 374 7.68 24.22 21.15
CA ASP A 374 8.69 23.69 22.05
C ASP A 374 10.08 23.73 21.40
N ALA A 375 10.17 23.27 20.15
CA ALA A 375 11.40 23.29 19.37
C ALA A 375 11.88 24.73 19.20
N GLU A 376 11.02 25.65 18.77
CA GLU A 376 11.37 27.06 18.59
C GLU A 376 11.94 27.70 19.86
N ARG A 377 11.37 27.38 21.04
CA ARG A 377 11.88 27.86 22.34
C ARG A 377 13.24 27.26 22.68
N LEU A 378 13.40 25.95 22.50
CA LEU A 378 14.62 25.24 22.84
C LEU A 378 15.78 25.68 21.93
N TRP A 379 15.56 25.71 20.62
CA TRP A 379 16.61 26.06 19.66
C TRP A 379 17.11 27.50 19.78
N ARG A 380 16.30 28.43 20.31
CA ARG A 380 16.74 29.80 20.63
C ARG A 380 17.79 29.86 21.73
N VAL A 381 17.86 28.87 22.61
CA VAL A 381 18.79 28.85 23.74
C VAL A 381 20.04 27.98 23.51
N LEU A 382 20.03 27.14 22.47
CA LEU A 382 21.18 26.32 22.08
C LEU A 382 22.18 27.15 21.29
N ARG A 383 23.23 27.62 21.97
CA ARG A 383 24.29 28.46 21.40
C ARG A 383 25.67 28.06 21.94
N PRO A 384 26.77 28.46 21.27
CA PRO A 384 28.11 28.20 21.76
C PRO A 384 28.29 28.69 23.21
N GLY A 385 28.82 27.82 24.07
CA GLY A 385 29.08 28.12 25.49
C GLY A 385 27.86 28.07 26.43
N ALA A 386 26.65 27.86 25.92
CA ALA A 386 25.49 27.61 26.78
C ALA A 386 25.64 26.27 27.51
N ARG A 387 25.21 26.19 28.77
CA ARG A 387 25.20 24.95 29.56
C ARG A 387 23.79 24.39 29.63
N LEU A 388 23.62 23.15 29.23
CA LEU A 388 22.34 22.45 29.20
C LEU A 388 22.38 21.20 30.06
N PHE A 389 21.46 21.12 31.02
CA PHE A 389 21.12 19.85 31.66
C PHE A 389 20.05 19.13 30.86
N ILE A 390 20.18 17.82 30.72
CA ILE A 390 19.16 16.96 30.12
C ILE A 390 18.81 15.85 31.11
N GLN A 391 17.55 15.77 31.51
CA GLN A 391 17.03 14.68 32.32
C GLN A 391 16.38 13.61 31.43
N GLY A 392 17.06 12.47 31.27
CA GLY A 392 16.56 11.29 30.57
C GLY A 392 17.29 10.96 29.26
N GLY A 393 17.95 9.80 29.20
CA GLY A 393 18.66 9.31 28.01
C GLY A 393 17.84 8.33 27.16
N GLY A 394 16.59 8.70 26.87
CA GLY A 394 15.84 8.10 25.76
C GLY A 394 16.21 8.74 24.42
N TRP A 395 15.51 8.38 23.35
CA TRP A 395 15.77 8.90 21.99
C TRP A 395 15.85 10.43 21.93
N ILE A 396 14.81 11.12 22.40
CA ILE A 396 14.76 12.60 22.38
C ILE A 396 15.90 13.22 23.19
N GLY A 397 16.24 12.65 24.37
CA GLY A 397 17.33 13.16 25.18
C GLY A 397 18.69 13.00 24.51
N MET A 398 18.92 11.86 23.83
CA MET A 398 20.15 11.62 23.07
C MET A 398 20.21 12.49 21.80
N GLU A 399 19.14 12.59 21.03
CA GLU A 399 19.12 13.46 19.83
C GLU A 399 19.38 14.92 20.19
N LEU A 400 18.75 15.43 21.26
CA LEU A 400 18.97 16.81 21.70
C LEU A 400 20.33 17.01 22.38
N ALA A 401 20.89 16.01 23.04
CA ALA A 401 22.28 16.07 23.50
C ALA A 401 23.24 16.23 22.31
N ALA A 402 23.02 15.46 21.25
CA ALA A 402 23.84 15.54 20.04
C ALA A 402 23.69 16.90 19.35
N ALA A 403 22.46 17.35 19.13
CA ALA A 403 22.15 18.65 18.56
C ALA A 403 22.76 19.82 19.36
N ALA A 404 22.62 19.80 20.69
CA ALA A 404 23.17 20.83 21.57
C ALA A 404 24.70 20.88 21.50
N ARG A 405 25.37 19.72 21.51
CA ARG A 405 26.84 19.65 21.32
C ARG A 405 27.28 20.16 19.96
N MET A 406 26.57 19.82 18.89
CA MET A 406 26.84 20.33 17.54
C MET A 406 26.63 21.86 17.44
N ALA A 407 25.73 22.42 18.25
CA ALA A 407 25.53 23.86 18.38
C ALA A 407 26.57 24.54 19.31
N GLY A 408 27.54 23.80 19.86
CA GLY A 408 28.60 24.30 20.73
C GLY A 408 28.21 24.48 22.20
N ALA A 409 27.05 23.98 22.63
CA ALA A 409 26.65 23.98 24.04
C ALA A 409 27.37 22.89 24.83
N GLU A 410 27.57 23.09 26.13
CA GLU A 410 27.96 22.05 27.08
C GLU A 410 26.75 21.26 27.56
N VAL A 411 26.89 19.93 27.69
CA VAL A 411 25.76 19.06 28.01
C VAL A 411 26.11 18.11 29.15
N ASP A 412 25.29 18.13 30.21
CA ASP A 412 25.23 17.07 31.22
C ASP A 412 23.92 16.30 31.06
N LEU A 413 24.03 15.00 30.79
CA LEU A 413 22.89 14.11 30.56
C LEU A 413 22.74 13.15 31.74
N PHE A 414 21.62 13.26 32.45
CA PHE A 414 21.32 12.51 33.67
C PHE A 414 20.42 11.30 33.38
N LEU A 415 20.86 10.13 33.81
CA LEU A 415 20.21 8.84 33.63
C LEU A 415 19.90 8.24 35.00
N ARG A 416 18.64 7.88 35.25
CA ARG A 416 18.29 7.13 36.48
C ARG A 416 18.84 5.70 36.46
N GLY A 417 18.94 5.10 35.29
CA GLY A 417 19.55 3.79 35.10
C GLY A 417 21.05 3.87 34.88
N ASP A 418 21.67 2.72 34.67
CA ASP A 418 23.10 2.58 34.40
C ASP A 418 23.46 2.73 32.91
N ARG A 419 22.47 2.78 32.01
CA ARG A 419 22.68 2.87 30.56
C ARG A 419 21.62 3.70 29.84
N LEU A 420 21.93 4.07 28.59
CA LEU A 420 21.03 4.76 27.66
C LEU A 420 19.90 3.84 27.18
N ALA A 421 18.72 4.42 26.95
CA ALA A 421 17.50 3.76 26.46
C ALA A 421 17.27 2.31 27.00
N PRO A 422 17.32 2.08 28.33
CA PRO A 422 17.41 0.73 28.91
C PRO A 422 16.14 -0.13 28.70
N ARG A 423 15.02 0.47 28.29
CA ARG A 423 13.76 -0.20 27.98
C ARG A 423 13.71 -0.77 26.57
N VAL A 424 14.58 -0.31 25.68
CA VAL A 424 14.55 -0.65 24.24
C VAL A 424 15.85 -1.31 23.83
N LEU A 425 16.99 -0.73 24.23
CA LEU A 425 18.29 -1.16 23.72
C LEU A 425 18.91 -2.30 24.54
N PRO A 426 19.45 -3.34 23.86
CA PRO A 426 20.43 -4.24 24.43
C PRO A 426 21.68 -3.50 24.92
N GLY A 427 22.35 -4.04 25.93
CA GLY A 427 23.48 -3.40 26.60
C GLY A 427 24.60 -2.99 25.64
N ILE A 428 25.00 -3.87 24.72
CA ILE A 428 26.08 -3.63 23.75
C ILE A 428 25.83 -2.41 22.87
N VAL A 429 24.58 -2.22 22.44
CA VAL A 429 24.17 -1.07 21.61
C VAL A 429 24.11 0.20 22.45
N ALA A 430 23.58 0.12 23.67
CA ALA A 430 23.53 1.25 24.60
C ALA A 430 24.93 1.76 24.96
N GLU A 431 25.91 0.86 25.12
CA GLU A 431 27.30 1.20 25.36
C GLU A 431 27.96 1.86 24.14
N ALA A 432 27.70 1.36 22.93
CA ALA A 432 28.20 1.99 21.69
C ALA A 432 27.71 3.44 21.55
N LEU A 433 26.41 3.67 21.81
CA LEU A 433 25.87 5.03 21.84
C LEU A 433 26.46 5.87 22.98
N ALA A 434 26.65 5.31 24.17
CA ALA A 434 27.26 6.05 25.28
C ALA A 434 28.70 6.49 24.96
N ARG A 435 29.50 5.61 24.34
CA ARG A 435 30.85 5.96 23.85
C ARG A 435 30.80 7.08 22.82
N MET A 436 29.88 6.99 21.84
CA MET A 436 29.70 8.05 20.84
C MET A 436 29.36 9.39 21.50
N HIS A 437 28.43 9.42 22.46
CA HIS A 437 28.04 10.65 23.17
C HIS A 437 29.20 11.24 23.99
N CYS A 438 29.90 10.42 24.76
CA CYS A 438 31.07 10.86 25.54
C CYS A 438 32.20 11.38 24.64
N ALA A 439 32.47 10.73 23.50
CA ALA A 439 33.49 11.15 22.54
C ALA A 439 33.19 12.55 21.96
N HIS A 440 31.92 12.94 21.87
CA HIS A 440 31.49 14.28 21.46
C HIS A 440 31.35 15.27 22.62
N GLY A 441 31.80 14.90 23.84
CA GLY A 441 31.87 15.77 25.00
C GLY A 441 30.57 15.89 25.81
N VAL A 442 29.63 14.95 25.66
CA VAL A 442 28.49 14.84 26.60
C VAL A 442 28.97 14.25 27.92
N ARG A 443 28.66 14.91 29.04
CA ARG A 443 28.93 14.39 30.39
C ARG A 443 27.78 13.50 30.84
N LEU A 444 27.99 12.19 30.85
CA LEU A 444 26.98 11.20 31.26
C LEU A 444 27.00 10.99 32.78
N HIS A 445 25.86 11.24 33.43
CA HIS A 445 25.62 10.95 34.84
C HIS A 445 24.70 9.75 34.96
N VAL A 446 25.27 8.55 35.15
CA VAL A 446 24.53 7.29 35.32
C VAL A 446 24.11 7.05 36.76
N LYS A 447 23.03 6.29 36.96
CA LYS A 447 22.42 6.03 38.29
C LYS A 447 22.21 7.33 39.09
N ALA A 448 21.93 8.42 38.37
CA ALA A 448 21.83 9.76 38.91
C ALA A 448 20.44 10.02 39.52
N GLU A 449 20.43 10.78 40.61
CA GLU A 449 19.22 11.24 41.29
C GLU A 449 19.24 12.77 41.40
N PRO A 450 19.24 13.50 40.27
CA PRO A 450 19.38 14.94 40.30
C PRO A 450 18.14 15.60 40.89
N ARG A 451 18.38 16.58 41.76
CA ARG A 451 17.37 17.51 42.27
C ARG A 451 17.61 18.87 41.65
N PHE A 452 16.71 19.26 40.76
CA PHE A 452 16.79 20.53 40.05
C PHE A 452 16.03 21.64 40.77
N GLN A 453 16.54 22.85 40.68
CA GLN A 453 15.86 24.07 41.11
C GLN A 453 16.05 25.16 40.05
N GLU A 454 14.95 25.74 39.58
CA GLU A 454 14.99 26.88 38.64
C GLU A 454 15.16 28.20 39.42
N HIS A 455 16.15 28.98 39.01
CA HIS A 455 16.40 30.35 39.42
C HIS A 455 16.25 31.30 38.21
N ALA A 456 16.27 32.61 38.45
CA ALA A 456 16.10 33.61 37.39
C ALA A 456 17.21 33.55 36.33
N ASP A 457 18.44 33.24 36.73
CA ASP A 457 19.64 33.28 35.91
C ASP A 457 20.23 31.90 35.57
N HIS A 458 19.82 30.83 36.27
CA HIS A 458 20.35 29.48 36.07
C HIS A 458 19.42 28.35 36.57
N ILE A 459 19.80 27.11 36.28
CA ILE A 459 19.31 25.88 36.90
C ILE A 459 20.38 25.33 37.84
N ALA A 460 20.06 25.19 39.12
CA ALA A 460 20.89 24.47 40.08
C ALA A 460 20.51 22.98 40.08
N CYS A 461 21.49 22.09 40.17
CA CYS A 461 21.30 20.65 40.26
C CYS A 461 22.15 20.09 41.39
N ARG A 462 21.50 19.44 42.36
CA ARG A 462 22.19 18.60 43.36
C ARG A 462 22.10 17.14 42.95
N ASN A 463 23.23 16.50 42.73
CA ASN A 463 23.31 15.08 42.33
C ASN A 463 24.40 14.37 43.13
N GLY A 464 24.04 13.42 43.99
CA GLY A 464 25.04 12.60 44.71
C GLY A 464 26.06 13.39 45.54
N GLY A 465 25.67 14.55 46.11
CA GLY A 465 26.56 15.44 46.86
C GLY A 465 27.35 16.45 46.02
N GLN A 466 27.24 16.39 44.69
CA GLN A 466 27.77 17.41 43.78
C GLN A 466 26.70 18.47 43.51
N ASP A 467 27.09 19.74 43.59
CA ASP A 467 26.27 20.88 43.17
C ASP A 467 26.76 21.36 41.79
N LEU A 468 25.89 21.26 40.78
CA LEU A 468 26.14 21.61 39.39
C LEU A 468 25.23 22.78 38.99
N VAL A 469 25.68 23.59 38.01
CA VAL A 469 24.91 24.72 37.48
C VAL A 469 24.89 24.69 35.95
N ALA A 470 23.71 24.91 35.37
CA ALA A 470 23.51 25.09 33.94
C ALA A 470 22.58 26.27 33.66
N ASP A 471 22.50 26.72 32.42
CA ASP A 471 21.64 27.85 32.05
C ASP A 471 20.21 27.38 31.79
N HIS A 472 20.07 26.16 31.28
CA HIS A 472 18.79 25.55 30.89
C HIS A 472 18.71 24.08 31.29
N LEU A 473 17.47 23.57 31.41
CA LEU A 473 17.16 22.17 31.64
C LEU A 473 16.16 21.67 30.60
N LEU A 474 16.47 20.56 29.95
CA LEU A 474 15.54 19.79 29.13
C LEU A 474 15.04 18.56 29.89
N VAL A 475 13.72 18.43 30.02
CA VAL A 475 13.07 17.26 30.59
C VAL A 475 12.66 16.31 29.46
N ALA A 476 13.38 15.18 29.32
CA ALA A 476 13.20 14.18 28.28
C ALA A 476 12.90 12.77 28.86
N ILE A 477 11.97 12.70 29.83
CA ILE A 477 11.66 11.48 30.61
C ILE A 477 10.52 10.62 30.02
N GLY A 478 10.30 10.74 28.71
CA GLY A 478 9.25 10.04 27.96
C GLY A 478 7.93 10.80 27.88
N MET A 479 6.90 10.14 27.35
CA MET A 479 5.59 10.76 27.08
C MET A 479 4.44 10.05 27.82
N ARG A 480 3.26 10.68 27.78
CA ARG A 480 1.97 10.10 28.18
C ARG A 480 1.01 10.21 27.01
N ALA A 481 0.23 9.16 26.77
CA ALA A 481 -0.85 9.20 25.79
C ALA A 481 -1.89 10.29 26.14
N ASN A 482 -2.48 10.92 25.13
CA ASN A 482 -3.56 11.88 25.25
C ASN A 482 -4.92 11.17 25.21
N ASP A 483 -5.10 10.21 26.11
CA ASP A 483 -6.31 9.36 26.24
C ASP A 483 -7.45 10.00 27.06
N GLY A 484 -7.26 11.24 27.52
CA GLY A 484 -8.16 11.87 28.48
C GLY A 484 -9.59 12.06 27.96
N ILE A 485 -9.75 12.42 26.69
CA ILE A 485 -11.07 12.60 26.06
C ILE A 485 -11.81 11.27 25.93
N ALA A 486 -11.10 10.21 25.53
CA ALA A 486 -11.63 8.85 25.42
C ALA A 486 -12.05 8.29 26.79
N ARG A 487 -11.21 8.47 27.82
CA ARG A 487 -11.50 8.05 29.19
C ARG A 487 -12.76 8.72 29.73
N ARG A 488 -12.93 10.04 29.51
CA ARG A 488 -14.15 10.76 29.92
C ARG A 488 -15.40 10.29 29.17
N ALA A 489 -15.25 9.88 27.92
CA ALA A 489 -16.33 9.34 27.10
C ALA A 489 -16.70 7.88 27.46
N GLY A 490 -15.95 7.24 28.36
CA GLY A 490 -16.22 5.86 28.80
C GLY A 490 -15.54 4.77 27.97
N LEU A 491 -14.55 5.11 27.13
CA LEU A 491 -13.72 4.11 26.45
C LEU A 491 -12.65 3.55 27.39
N ASP A 492 -12.32 2.27 27.20
CA ASP A 492 -11.25 1.61 27.95
C ASP A 492 -9.90 2.26 27.65
N CYS A 493 -9.24 2.73 28.71
CA CYS A 493 -7.94 3.39 28.62
C CYS A 493 -7.00 2.88 29.70
N ASP A 494 -5.81 2.44 29.31
CA ASP A 494 -4.70 2.05 30.19
C ASP A 494 -3.42 2.58 29.53
N ASP A 495 -2.87 3.71 29.99
CA ASP A 495 -1.77 4.43 29.31
C ASP A 495 -1.95 4.45 27.78
N GLY A 496 -3.07 5.00 27.30
CA GLY A 496 -3.52 4.89 25.91
C GLY A 496 -4.91 4.25 25.80
N ILE A 497 -5.54 4.42 24.64
CA ILE A 497 -6.87 3.89 24.32
C ILE A 497 -6.71 2.43 23.91
N VAL A 498 -7.42 1.52 24.59
CA VAL A 498 -7.34 0.08 24.32
C VAL A 498 -8.00 -0.23 22.98
N THR A 499 -7.29 -0.93 22.10
CA THR A 499 -7.77 -1.36 20.80
C THR A 499 -7.51 -2.85 20.56
N ASP A 500 -8.13 -3.41 19.53
CA ASP A 500 -7.62 -4.62 18.88
C ASP A 500 -6.36 -4.32 18.01
N ASP A 501 -5.85 -5.33 17.31
CA ASP A 501 -4.70 -5.19 16.41
C ASP A 501 -5.01 -4.36 15.15
N GLY A 502 -6.29 -4.20 14.79
CA GLY A 502 -6.77 -3.35 13.69
C GLY A 502 -6.96 -1.88 14.07
N GLY A 503 -6.92 -1.56 15.36
CA GLY A 503 -7.13 -0.21 15.90
C GLY A 503 -8.57 0.08 16.32
N ALA A 504 -9.48 -0.91 16.27
CA ALA A 504 -10.86 -0.73 16.73
C ALA A 504 -10.94 -0.77 18.26
N THR A 505 -11.80 0.09 18.83
CA THR A 505 -12.13 0.05 20.26
C THR A 505 -13.31 -0.89 20.52
N ARG A 506 -13.77 -0.97 21.77
CA ARG A 506 -15.02 -1.68 22.09
C ARG A 506 -16.27 -1.06 21.47
N ASP A 507 -16.24 0.23 21.14
CA ASP A 507 -17.31 0.85 20.36
C ASP A 507 -17.02 0.61 18.86
N PRO A 508 -17.94 -0.06 18.12
CA PRO A 508 -17.72 -0.42 16.72
C PRO A 508 -17.68 0.77 15.76
N ALA A 509 -18.01 1.98 16.23
CA ALA A 509 -17.86 3.21 15.45
C ALA A 509 -16.55 3.96 15.74
N VAL A 510 -15.77 3.54 16.74
CA VAL A 510 -14.61 4.30 17.22
C VAL A 510 -13.31 3.50 17.11
N PHE A 511 -12.30 4.16 16.56
CA PHE A 511 -10.95 3.64 16.34
C PHE A 511 -9.93 4.53 17.06
N ALA A 512 -8.75 3.99 17.38
CA ALA A 512 -7.62 4.79 17.84
C ALA A 512 -6.33 4.38 17.12
N ILE A 513 -5.50 5.38 16.76
CA ILE A 513 -4.27 5.19 15.98
C ILE A 513 -3.11 6.06 16.48
N GLY A 514 -1.88 5.66 16.17
CA GLY A 514 -0.65 6.35 16.55
C GLY A 514 -0.33 6.24 18.04
N ASP A 515 0.41 7.22 18.57
CA ASP A 515 0.91 7.19 19.96
C ASP A 515 -0.19 7.18 21.04
N VAL A 516 -1.47 7.29 20.72
CA VAL A 516 -2.56 7.15 21.71
C VAL A 516 -3.09 5.72 21.77
N ALA A 517 -2.93 4.92 20.71
CA ALA A 517 -3.47 3.58 20.61
C ALA A 517 -2.66 2.56 21.41
N ARG A 518 -3.34 1.67 22.13
CA ARG A 518 -2.77 0.55 22.87
C ARG A 518 -3.38 -0.77 22.39
N PRO A 519 -2.80 -1.39 21.35
CA PRO A 519 -3.18 -2.75 20.95
C PRO A 519 -2.69 -3.79 21.99
N PRO A 520 -3.08 -5.07 21.88
CA PRO A 520 -2.64 -6.14 22.78
C PRO A 520 -1.12 -6.28 22.89
N ALA A 521 -0.40 -6.06 21.77
CA ALA A 521 1.05 -6.04 21.74
C ALA A 521 1.67 -4.82 22.45
N GLY A 522 0.87 -3.90 22.97
CA GLY A 522 1.30 -2.67 23.63
C GLY A 522 1.60 -1.53 22.66
N ARG A 523 1.83 -0.35 23.23
CA ARG A 523 2.01 0.90 22.48
C ARG A 523 3.37 1.00 21.80
N ILE A 524 3.39 1.48 20.57
CA ILE A 524 4.61 1.78 19.81
C ILE A 524 4.60 3.26 19.42
N GLU A 525 5.55 4.01 19.97
CA GLU A 525 5.69 5.47 19.79
C GLU A 525 6.63 5.74 18.60
N SER A 526 6.19 5.44 17.38
CA SER A 526 6.98 5.64 16.17
C SER A 526 6.16 6.18 15.00
N TRP A 527 6.85 6.92 14.14
CA TRP A 527 6.29 7.51 12.92
C TRP A 527 5.70 6.44 11.99
N GLN A 528 6.45 5.35 11.73
CA GLN A 528 5.97 4.29 10.83
C GLN A 528 4.78 3.53 11.43
N ASN A 529 4.76 3.32 12.75
CA ASN A 529 3.62 2.66 13.40
C ASN A 529 2.34 3.49 13.23
N ALA A 530 2.43 4.82 13.35
CA ALA A 530 1.30 5.71 13.09
C ALA A 530 0.76 5.58 11.66
N GLU A 531 1.63 5.44 10.65
CA GLU A 531 1.21 5.22 9.27
C GLU A 531 0.58 3.85 9.04
N ALA A 532 1.18 2.80 9.60
CA ALA A 532 0.67 1.44 9.47
C ALA A 532 -0.73 1.30 10.11
N GLN A 533 -0.94 1.90 11.30
CA GLN A 533 -2.24 1.92 11.95
C GLN A 533 -3.26 2.78 11.20
N ALA A 534 -2.84 3.91 10.64
CA ALA A 534 -3.70 4.74 9.80
C ALA A 534 -4.21 3.97 8.57
N GLU A 535 -3.32 3.23 7.88
CA GLU A 535 -3.68 2.36 6.76
C GLU A 535 -4.62 1.23 7.19
N ALA A 536 -4.33 0.56 8.31
CA ALA A 536 -5.14 -0.54 8.82
C ALA A 536 -6.58 -0.08 9.14
N VAL A 537 -6.74 1.03 9.85
CA VAL A 537 -8.06 1.59 10.20
C VAL A 537 -8.81 2.07 8.97
N ALA A 538 -8.14 2.73 8.01
CA ALA A 538 -8.79 3.16 6.77
C ALA A 538 -9.37 1.97 5.99
N ARG A 539 -8.62 0.87 5.88
CA ARG A 539 -9.07 -0.37 5.24
C ARG A 539 -10.23 -1.00 6.02
N GLN A 540 -10.16 -1.02 7.34
CA GLN A 540 -11.23 -1.57 8.19
C GLN A 540 -12.53 -0.77 8.07
N ILE A 541 -12.45 0.57 8.06
CA ILE A 541 -13.61 1.46 7.85
C ILE A 541 -14.29 1.17 6.50
N LEU A 542 -13.51 0.84 5.47
CA LEU A 542 -13.97 0.55 4.12
C LEU A 542 -14.32 -0.92 3.87
N GLY A 543 -14.17 -1.80 4.88
CA GLY A 543 -14.42 -3.24 4.73
C GLY A 543 -13.44 -3.94 3.78
N LEU A 544 -12.24 -3.39 3.60
CA LEU A 544 -11.19 -3.96 2.75
C LEU A 544 -10.35 -4.99 3.51
N ALA A 545 -9.68 -5.87 2.77
CA ALA A 545 -8.74 -6.83 3.36
C ALA A 545 -7.60 -6.09 4.11
N PRO A 546 -7.13 -6.62 5.25
CA PRO A 546 -6.00 -6.04 5.99
C PRO A 546 -4.75 -5.88 5.13
N ALA A 547 -3.94 -4.87 5.44
CA ALA A 547 -2.62 -4.75 4.82
C ALA A 547 -1.71 -5.91 5.26
N PRO A 548 -0.77 -6.35 4.41
CA PRO A 548 0.23 -7.33 4.82
C PRO A 548 1.01 -6.83 6.05
N PRO A 549 1.31 -7.72 7.02
CA PRO A 549 2.11 -7.34 8.16
C PRO A 549 3.50 -6.91 7.71
N ALA A 550 4.01 -5.83 8.31
CA ALA A 550 5.38 -5.38 8.12
C ALA A 550 6.06 -5.23 9.48
N PRO A 551 7.35 -5.57 9.61
CA PRO A 551 8.06 -5.38 10.85
C PRO A 551 8.11 -3.89 11.20
N PRO A 552 7.99 -3.55 12.49
CA PRO A 552 8.17 -2.17 12.93
C PRO A 552 9.59 -1.73 12.61
N ARG A 553 9.74 -0.51 12.10
CA ARG A 553 11.02 0.15 11.91
C ARG A 553 11.04 1.46 12.67
N PHE A 554 12.24 1.83 13.06
CA PHE A 554 12.52 3.05 13.80
C PHE A 554 13.89 3.57 13.39
N TRP A 555 14.09 4.88 13.49
CA TRP A 555 15.40 5.48 13.29
C TRP A 555 15.62 6.63 14.27
N SER A 556 16.88 6.94 14.50
CA SER A 556 17.33 8.11 15.25
C SER A 556 18.60 8.65 14.60
N GLU A 557 18.76 9.96 14.56
CA GLU A 557 19.97 10.59 14.02
C GLU A 557 20.68 11.39 15.11
N GLN A 558 21.97 11.13 15.29
CA GLN A 558 22.79 11.68 16.38
C GLN A 558 24.20 11.89 15.83
N PHE A 559 24.73 13.11 15.95
CA PHE A 559 26.07 13.47 15.45
C PHE A 559 26.29 13.16 13.96
N GLY A 560 25.25 13.35 13.13
CA GLY A 560 25.31 13.03 11.70
C GLY A 560 25.30 11.53 11.38
N ARG A 561 25.19 10.66 12.40
CA ARG A 561 25.06 9.21 12.25
C ARG A 561 23.61 8.79 12.38
N ARG A 562 23.20 7.80 11.58
CA ARG A 562 21.82 7.30 11.54
C ARG A 562 21.72 5.91 12.13
N LEU A 563 21.15 5.82 13.33
CA LEU A 563 20.73 4.56 13.94
C LEU A 563 19.40 4.11 13.31
N GLN A 564 19.32 2.84 12.92
CA GLN A 564 18.13 2.20 12.38
C GLN A 564 17.84 0.93 13.14
N ILE A 565 16.55 0.67 13.36
CA ILE A 565 16.03 -0.53 14.01
C ILE A 565 14.99 -1.13 13.08
N VAL A 566 15.03 -2.45 12.91
CA VAL A 566 13.93 -3.23 12.33
C VAL A 566 13.55 -4.37 13.26
N GLY A 567 12.25 -4.64 13.39
CA GLY A 567 11.72 -5.57 14.38
C GLY A 567 11.50 -4.90 15.73
N ARG A 568 11.06 -5.67 16.73
CA ARG A 568 10.76 -5.16 18.07
C ARG A 568 11.94 -5.43 19.02
N PRO A 569 12.70 -4.40 19.44
CA PRO A 569 13.84 -4.61 20.32
C PRO A 569 13.43 -5.15 21.68
N SER A 570 14.27 -6.03 22.21
CA SER A 570 14.20 -6.49 23.59
C SER A 570 15.56 -6.28 24.28
N PRO A 571 15.62 -5.57 25.42
CA PRO A 571 16.88 -5.33 26.14
C PRO A 571 17.61 -6.59 26.61
N ALA A 572 16.91 -7.71 26.70
CA ALA A 572 17.43 -8.99 27.17
C ALA A 572 17.72 -9.98 26.03
N ALA A 573 17.53 -9.58 24.77
CA ALA A 573 17.74 -10.47 23.63
C ALA A 573 19.23 -10.86 23.48
N PRO A 574 19.53 -12.15 23.24
CA PRO A 574 20.88 -12.59 22.95
C PRO A 574 21.32 -12.09 21.57
N LEU A 575 22.59 -11.68 21.47
CA LEU A 575 23.21 -11.30 20.21
C LEU A 575 23.45 -12.55 19.37
N VAL A 576 22.98 -12.54 18.12
CA VAL A 576 23.14 -13.64 17.16
C VAL A 576 24.38 -13.41 16.29
N ALA A 577 24.55 -12.20 15.80
CA ALA A 577 25.72 -11.81 15.02
C ALA A 577 26.05 -10.33 15.22
N GLU A 578 27.33 -10.00 15.12
CA GLU A 578 27.84 -8.64 15.23
C GLU A 578 28.77 -8.33 14.05
N ALA A 579 28.69 -7.09 13.57
CA ALA A 579 29.68 -6.46 12.71
C ALA A 579 29.85 -5.02 13.17
N GLU A 580 30.79 -4.27 12.56
CA GLU A 580 31.03 -2.87 12.92
C GLU A 580 29.73 -2.04 12.85
N ASP A 581 29.30 -1.52 14.00
CA ASP A 581 28.07 -0.76 14.17
C ASP A 581 26.80 -1.47 13.68
N PHE A 582 26.78 -2.81 13.70
CA PHE A 582 25.62 -3.63 13.35
C PHE A 582 25.44 -4.81 14.30
N TRP A 583 24.23 -4.95 14.85
CA TRP A 583 23.87 -5.99 15.81
C TRP A 583 22.60 -6.71 15.37
N ASP A 584 22.70 -8.00 15.10
CA ASP A 584 21.60 -8.89 14.72
C ASP A 584 21.18 -9.74 15.93
N PHE A 585 19.89 -9.70 16.29
CA PHE A 585 19.30 -10.43 17.40
C PHE A 585 18.30 -11.51 16.93
N GLY A 586 18.30 -11.85 15.63
CA GLY A 586 17.38 -12.80 15.03
C GLY A 586 16.05 -12.16 14.61
N ASP A 587 15.22 -11.79 15.58
CA ASP A 587 13.88 -11.23 15.35
C ASP A 587 13.87 -9.70 15.13
N PHE A 588 14.99 -9.06 15.46
CA PHE A 588 15.23 -7.65 15.21
C PHE A 588 16.72 -7.40 14.97
N ALA A 589 17.04 -6.27 14.36
CA ALA A 589 18.42 -5.82 14.20
C ALA A 589 18.51 -4.32 14.41
N ILE A 590 19.69 -3.88 14.83
CA ILE A 590 20.04 -2.48 15.05
C ILE A 590 21.35 -2.20 14.32
N GLY A 591 21.40 -1.08 13.59
CA GLY A 591 22.60 -0.68 12.86
C GLY A 591 22.76 0.83 12.87
N ILE A 592 24.00 1.31 12.88
CA ILE A 592 24.33 2.74 12.75
C ILE A 592 25.06 2.92 11.43
N ASP A 593 24.43 3.64 10.49
CA ASP A 593 24.91 3.83 9.12
C ASP A 593 25.02 2.51 8.32
N GLN A 594 24.16 1.53 8.62
CA GLN A 594 24.15 0.19 8.02
C GLN A 594 22.81 -0.14 7.31
N PRO A 595 22.37 0.66 6.32
CA PRO A 595 21.04 0.53 5.71
C PRO A 595 20.86 -0.80 4.96
N GLU A 596 21.90 -1.31 4.31
CA GLU A 596 21.83 -2.55 3.53
C GLU A 596 21.60 -3.79 4.42
N GLN A 597 22.30 -3.87 5.54
CA GLN A 597 22.16 -4.95 6.51
C GLN A 597 20.79 -4.90 7.19
N ILE A 598 20.32 -3.69 7.54
CA ILE A 598 18.97 -3.49 8.08
C ILE A 598 17.89 -3.92 7.08
N HIS A 599 18.01 -3.57 5.80
CA HIS A 599 17.08 -4.04 4.76
C HIS A 599 17.12 -5.55 4.57
N ARG A 600 18.30 -6.17 4.69
CA ARG A 600 18.45 -7.63 4.64
C ARG A 600 17.70 -8.33 5.78
N VAL A 601 17.82 -7.81 7.00
CA VAL A 601 17.07 -8.33 8.16
C VAL A 601 15.57 -8.03 8.02
N ALA A 602 15.19 -6.84 7.54
CA ALA A 602 13.80 -6.47 7.30
C ALA A 602 13.09 -7.48 6.39
N ARG A 603 13.74 -7.89 5.29
CA ARG A 603 13.23 -8.97 4.44
C ARG A 603 13.11 -10.27 5.20
N ARG A 604 14.17 -10.71 5.89
CA ARG A 604 14.14 -11.94 6.71
C ARG A 604 13.00 -11.97 7.73
N VAL A 605 12.75 -10.87 8.42
CA VAL A 605 11.69 -10.75 9.45
C VAL A 605 10.30 -10.65 8.81
N SER A 606 10.18 -10.02 7.63
CA SER A 606 8.91 -9.94 6.87
C SER A 606 8.54 -11.26 6.19
N ASP A 607 9.55 -11.98 5.68
CA ASP A 607 9.42 -13.20 4.89
C ASP A 607 9.39 -14.47 5.75
N ALA A 608 9.26 -14.36 7.08
CA ALA A 608 9.23 -15.49 7.99
C ALA A 608 7.80 -16.03 8.24
N PRO A 609 7.34 -17.09 7.55
CA PRO A 609 6.60 -18.18 8.20
C PRO A 609 7.60 -19.13 8.86
N ALA A 610 7.16 -19.90 9.88
CA ALA A 610 8.00 -20.83 10.65
C ALA A 610 9.11 -21.52 9.81
N ALA A 611 10.35 -21.11 10.07
CA ALA A 611 11.64 -21.68 9.62
C ALA A 611 11.79 -22.10 8.13
N SER A 612 12.66 -21.40 7.37
CA SER A 612 13.75 -22.05 6.59
C SER A 612 14.74 -21.04 5.93
N ALA A 613 16.03 -21.26 6.20
CA ALA A 613 17.28 -21.02 5.45
C ALA A 613 17.53 -19.76 4.57
N ARG A 614 18.69 -19.11 4.83
CA ARG A 614 19.32 -17.99 4.06
C ARG A 614 20.24 -18.51 2.93
N PRO A 615 20.51 -17.71 1.88
CA PRO A 615 21.69 -17.86 1.03
C PRO A 615 22.88 -16.95 1.45
N ALA A 616 24.09 -17.38 1.08
CA ALA A 616 25.40 -16.80 1.41
C ALA A 616 25.97 -15.91 0.25
N PRO A 617 27.07 -15.14 0.45
CA PRO A 617 27.58 -14.19 -0.55
C PRO A 617 28.42 -14.84 -1.67
N ALA A 618 28.51 -14.12 -2.80
CA ALA A 618 29.01 -14.58 -4.09
C ALA A 618 30.49 -14.99 -4.11
N ALA A 619 30.75 -16.24 -4.48
CA ALA A 619 32.03 -16.74 -4.97
C ALA A 619 32.01 -16.75 -6.52
N GLN A 620 33.19 -16.78 -7.16
CA GLN A 620 33.33 -16.99 -8.61
C GLN A 620 32.57 -18.25 -9.04
N VAL A 621 31.45 -18.05 -9.73
CA VAL A 621 30.55 -19.17 -10.06
C VAL A 621 31.06 -19.88 -11.31
N GLN A 622 31.47 -21.12 -11.12
CA GLN A 622 31.76 -22.07 -12.18
C GLN A 622 30.46 -22.32 -12.96
N ARG A 623 30.51 -22.37 -14.30
CA ARG A 623 29.31 -22.48 -15.14
C ARG A 623 29.36 -23.75 -15.98
N SER A 624 28.26 -24.48 -16.01
CA SER A 624 28.06 -25.65 -16.89
C SER A 624 27.13 -25.31 -18.04
N ARG A 625 27.36 -25.97 -19.18
CA ARG A 625 26.59 -25.76 -20.41
C ARG A 625 25.41 -26.72 -20.46
N HIS A 626 24.20 -26.18 -20.58
CA HIS A 626 22.95 -26.93 -20.61
C HIS A 626 22.23 -26.75 -21.95
N ARG A 627 21.53 -27.78 -22.41
CA ARG A 627 20.62 -27.68 -23.57
C ARG A 627 19.28 -27.11 -23.09
N LEU A 628 18.85 -26.02 -23.71
CA LEU A 628 17.68 -25.26 -23.28
C LEU A 628 16.41 -25.62 -24.08
N CYS A 629 16.44 -25.43 -25.41
CA CYS A 629 15.34 -25.78 -26.32
C CYS A 629 15.85 -25.94 -27.76
N ALA A 630 15.00 -26.43 -28.67
CA ALA A 630 15.33 -26.39 -30.09
C ALA A 630 15.31 -24.93 -30.60
N SER A 631 16.18 -24.60 -31.55
CA SER A 631 16.26 -23.24 -32.09
C SER A 631 14.95 -22.80 -32.75
N ALA A 632 14.26 -23.74 -33.42
CA ALA A 632 12.97 -23.50 -34.09
C ALA A 632 11.84 -23.10 -33.13
N ASP A 633 11.96 -23.41 -31.83
CA ASP A 633 10.95 -23.06 -30.82
C ASP A 633 11.09 -21.61 -30.34
N LEU A 634 12.23 -20.95 -30.60
CA LEU A 634 12.52 -19.57 -30.18
C LEU A 634 12.49 -18.61 -31.37
N VAL A 635 11.28 -18.18 -31.71
CA VAL A 635 11.00 -17.24 -32.81
C VAL A 635 11.41 -15.81 -32.44
N GLU A 636 11.80 -15.03 -33.44
CA GLU A 636 12.12 -13.60 -33.30
C GLU A 636 11.00 -12.83 -32.58
N GLY A 637 11.35 -12.05 -31.56
CA GLY A 637 10.40 -11.26 -30.77
C GLY A 637 9.66 -12.02 -29.67
N ALA A 638 9.70 -13.36 -29.67
CA ALA A 638 8.95 -14.17 -28.69
C ALA A 638 9.65 -14.23 -27.33
N LEU A 639 8.87 -14.41 -26.26
CA LEU A 639 9.34 -14.70 -24.91
C LEU A 639 8.93 -16.13 -24.55
N LEU A 640 9.92 -17.00 -24.38
CA LEU A 640 9.72 -18.41 -24.08
C LEU A 640 10.09 -18.70 -22.63
N ARG A 641 9.13 -19.25 -21.88
CA ARG A 641 9.35 -19.75 -20.52
C ARG A 641 9.84 -21.18 -20.56
N ILE A 642 10.97 -21.46 -19.91
CA ILE A 642 11.59 -22.78 -19.92
C ILE A 642 11.88 -23.21 -18.49
N ALA A 643 11.29 -24.32 -18.06
CA ALA A 643 11.56 -24.86 -16.72
C ALA A 643 12.90 -25.61 -16.72
N HIS A 644 13.88 -25.11 -15.98
CA HIS A 644 15.14 -25.81 -15.77
C HIS A 644 15.11 -26.59 -14.43
N PRO A 645 15.47 -27.88 -14.41
CA PRO A 645 15.39 -28.70 -13.19
C PRO A 645 16.19 -28.16 -12.00
N ALA A 646 17.34 -27.54 -12.26
CA ALA A 646 18.26 -27.03 -11.24
C ALA A 646 18.17 -25.52 -10.99
N HIS A 647 17.73 -24.73 -11.98
CA HIS A 647 17.79 -23.25 -11.93
C HIS A 647 16.40 -22.59 -11.92
N GLY A 648 15.33 -23.38 -11.88
CA GLY A 648 13.98 -22.86 -11.94
C GLY A 648 13.63 -22.34 -13.33
N PRO A 649 12.59 -21.49 -13.45
CA PRO A 649 12.13 -21.02 -14.74
C PRO A 649 13.09 -19.96 -15.32
N LEU A 650 13.46 -20.15 -16.58
CA LEU A 650 14.24 -19.23 -17.40
C LEU A 650 13.34 -18.58 -18.46
N CYS A 651 13.69 -17.36 -18.85
CA CYS A 651 13.05 -16.64 -19.94
C CYS A 651 14.05 -16.48 -21.09
N ALA A 652 13.72 -17.04 -22.25
CA ALA A 652 14.50 -16.93 -23.47
C ALA A 652 13.79 -16.04 -24.50
N THR A 653 14.54 -15.21 -25.22
CA THR A 653 14.02 -14.42 -26.34
C THR A 653 15.06 -14.29 -27.45
N ARG A 654 14.60 -14.15 -28.70
CA ARG A 654 15.44 -13.83 -29.85
C ARG A 654 15.18 -12.41 -30.33
N GLN A 655 16.22 -11.59 -30.36
CA GLN A 655 16.16 -10.19 -30.78
C GLN A 655 17.30 -9.87 -31.74
N ASN A 656 16.96 -9.36 -32.92
CA ASN A 656 17.85 -9.13 -34.05
C ASN A 656 18.72 -10.36 -34.36
N GLY A 657 18.11 -11.55 -34.34
CA GLY A 657 18.81 -12.82 -34.57
C GLY A 657 19.69 -13.33 -33.41
N ARG A 658 19.86 -12.55 -32.33
CA ARG A 658 20.63 -12.94 -31.15
C ARG A 658 19.73 -13.53 -30.07
N VAL A 659 20.21 -14.58 -29.41
CA VAL A 659 19.48 -15.24 -28.30
C VAL A 659 19.89 -14.63 -26.97
N HIS A 660 18.90 -14.28 -26.17
CA HIS A 660 19.04 -13.75 -24.82
C HIS A 660 18.31 -14.68 -23.85
N VAL A 661 18.98 -15.07 -22.77
CA VAL A 661 18.40 -15.93 -21.72
C VAL A 661 18.60 -15.25 -20.38
N THR A 662 17.53 -15.20 -19.59
CA THR A 662 17.50 -14.58 -18.27
C THR A 662 16.76 -15.48 -17.29
N ASP A 663 16.84 -15.18 -15.99
CA ASP A 663 15.88 -15.75 -15.05
C ASP A 663 14.47 -15.27 -15.40
N ASP A 664 13.48 -16.16 -15.34
CA ASP A 664 12.09 -15.78 -15.64
C ASP A 664 11.46 -14.93 -14.54
N ARG A 665 12.15 -14.68 -13.42
CA ARG A 665 11.59 -13.95 -12.29
C ARG A 665 12.06 -12.50 -12.29
N CYS A 666 11.10 -11.57 -12.20
CA CYS A 666 11.41 -10.16 -12.03
C CYS A 666 12.15 -9.94 -10.68
N PRO A 667 13.28 -9.20 -10.66
CA PRO A 667 14.02 -8.91 -9.42
C PRO A 667 13.26 -8.01 -8.45
N HIS A 668 12.24 -7.31 -8.93
CA HIS A 668 11.42 -6.39 -8.12
C HIS A 668 10.27 -7.09 -7.40
N ALA A 669 9.59 -8.04 -8.04
CA ALA A 669 8.36 -8.66 -7.50
C ALA A 669 8.16 -10.07 -8.05
N VAL A 670 7.21 -10.84 -7.51
CA VAL A 670 6.86 -12.18 -8.00
C VAL A 670 6.10 -12.09 -9.33
N ALA A 671 6.80 -11.67 -10.38
CA ALA A 671 6.30 -11.60 -11.75
C ALA A 671 7.15 -12.48 -12.66
N SER A 672 6.49 -13.24 -13.54
CA SER A 672 7.14 -14.00 -14.60
C SER A 672 7.42 -13.07 -15.78
N LEU A 673 8.68 -12.94 -16.18
CA LEU A 673 9.12 -12.03 -17.23
C LEU A 673 8.80 -12.54 -18.63
N SER A 674 8.70 -13.85 -18.80
CA SER A 674 8.14 -14.44 -20.02
C SER A 674 6.67 -14.11 -20.24
N GLU A 675 5.96 -13.58 -19.23
CA GLU A 675 4.62 -13.01 -19.40
C GLU A 675 4.64 -11.51 -19.78
N GLY A 676 5.83 -10.93 -19.90
CA GLY A 676 6.10 -9.55 -20.30
C GLY A 676 6.12 -9.34 -21.81
N PHE A 677 6.89 -8.34 -22.25
CA PHE A 677 7.14 -8.08 -23.67
C PHE A 677 8.53 -7.48 -23.85
N VAL A 678 9.03 -7.46 -25.08
CA VAL A 678 10.32 -6.84 -25.42
C VAL A 678 10.06 -5.59 -26.26
N ASP A 679 10.74 -4.49 -25.92
CA ASP A 679 10.70 -3.24 -26.68
C ASP A 679 12.09 -2.60 -26.65
N GLY A 680 12.60 -2.15 -27.80
CA GLY A 680 13.89 -1.45 -27.90
C GLY A 680 15.09 -2.21 -27.30
N GLY A 681 15.12 -3.54 -27.36
CA GLY A 681 16.19 -4.36 -26.75
C GLY A 681 16.06 -4.57 -25.24
N ARG A 682 14.90 -4.23 -24.66
CA ARG A 682 14.64 -4.34 -23.22
C ARG A 682 13.52 -5.33 -22.93
N LEU A 683 13.72 -6.19 -21.94
CA LEU A 683 12.69 -7.06 -21.39
C LEU A 683 11.85 -6.28 -20.38
N ILE A 684 10.55 -6.21 -20.59
CA ILE A 684 9.65 -5.38 -19.80
C ILE A 684 8.78 -6.27 -18.92
N CYS A 685 8.90 -6.08 -17.61
CA CYS A 685 8.12 -6.81 -16.61
C CYS A 685 6.61 -6.53 -16.77
N PRO A 686 5.77 -7.56 -16.82
CA PRO A 686 4.32 -7.39 -17.03
C PRO A 686 3.58 -6.80 -15.83
N LEU A 687 4.23 -6.77 -14.66
CA LEU A 687 3.60 -6.31 -13.43
C LEU A 687 3.79 -4.80 -13.22
N HIS A 688 5.02 -4.31 -13.36
CA HIS A 688 5.38 -2.94 -13.01
C HIS A 688 6.16 -2.20 -14.09
N PHE A 689 6.33 -2.80 -15.28
CA PHE A 689 7.02 -2.20 -16.43
C PHE A 689 8.48 -1.82 -16.16
N ALA A 690 9.08 -2.42 -15.13
CA ALA A 690 10.54 -2.43 -15.00
C ALA A 690 11.11 -2.99 -16.30
N GLU A 691 11.89 -2.17 -16.98
CA GLU A 691 12.59 -2.53 -18.21
C GLU A 691 13.96 -3.07 -17.81
N PHE A 692 14.43 -4.10 -18.47
CA PHE A 692 15.75 -4.67 -18.23
C PHE A 692 16.48 -4.78 -19.56
N ASP A 693 17.67 -4.21 -19.66
CA ASP A 693 18.47 -4.35 -20.86
C ASP A 693 18.81 -5.84 -21.08
N LEU A 694 18.51 -6.38 -22.26
CA LEU A 694 18.73 -7.79 -22.57
C LEU A 694 20.22 -8.16 -22.69
N THR A 695 21.12 -7.17 -22.71
CA THR A 695 22.57 -7.35 -22.84
C THR A 695 23.26 -7.50 -21.49
N ASP A 696 22.91 -6.65 -20.52
CA ASP A 696 23.59 -6.59 -19.23
C ASP A 696 22.65 -6.75 -18.02
N GLY A 697 21.34 -6.82 -18.25
CA GLY A 697 20.31 -6.99 -17.23
C GLY A 697 20.04 -5.73 -16.41
N SER A 698 20.65 -4.59 -16.75
CA SER A 698 20.47 -3.35 -15.99
C SER A 698 19.01 -2.88 -16.02
N PRO A 699 18.45 -2.47 -14.87
CA PRO A 699 17.08 -2.01 -14.78
C PRO A 699 16.96 -0.56 -15.28
N HIS A 700 15.98 -0.30 -16.13
CA HIS A 700 15.57 1.01 -16.60
C HIS A 700 14.08 1.22 -16.34
N HIS A 701 13.69 2.46 -16.01
CA HIS A 701 12.29 2.81 -15.70
C HIS A 701 11.64 1.83 -14.68
N ALA A 702 12.43 1.37 -13.71
CA ALA A 702 12.04 0.38 -12.73
C ALA A 702 11.74 1.01 -11.36
N PRO A 703 10.86 0.42 -10.54
CA PRO A 703 10.61 0.88 -9.18
C PRO A 703 11.88 0.95 -8.33
N GLU A 704 11.92 1.88 -7.40
CA GLU A 704 13.08 2.13 -6.54
C GLU A 704 13.45 0.86 -5.76
N GLY A 705 14.71 0.41 -5.89
CA GLY A 705 15.19 -0.85 -5.32
C GLY A 705 15.02 -2.10 -6.21
N CYS A 706 14.55 -1.96 -7.45
CA CYS A 706 14.58 -3.04 -8.44
C CYS A 706 16.02 -3.40 -8.81
N GLY A 707 16.44 -4.64 -8.52
CA GLY A 707 17.75 -5.16 -8.95
C GLY A 707 17.82 -5.42 -10.46
N GLY A 708 19.02 -5.68 -10.97
CA GLY A 708 19.22 -6.12 -12.35
C GLY A 708 18.86 -7.59 -12.57
N LEU A 709 18.61 -7.95 -13.82
CA LEU A 709 18.40 -9.32 -14.23
C LEU A 709 19.71 -10.07 -14.41
N MET A 710 19.70 -11.35 -14.04
CA MET A 710 20.79 -12.23 -14.39
C MET A 710 20.68 -12.59 -15.87
N ILE A 711 21.71 -12.22 -16.64
CA ILE A 711 21.84 -12.63 -18.04
C ILE A 711 22.70 -13.90 -18.11
N HIS A 712 22.15 -14.93 -18.74
CA HIS A 712 22.80 -16.20 -18.98
C HIS A 712 23.30 -16.24 -20.44
N PRO A 713 24.62 -16.36 -20.68
CA PRO A 713 25.17 -16.51 -22.02
C PRO A 713 24.53 -17.70 -22.72
N ALA A 714 24.03 -17.46 -23.91
CA ALA A 714 23.43 -18.49 -24.74
C ALA A 714 24.03 -18.47 -26.13
N THR A 715 24.17 -19.65 -26.72
CA THR A 715 24.64 -19.85 -28.09
C THR A 715 23.74 -20.83 -28.81
N GLU A 716 23.60 -20.64 -30.11
CA GLU A 716 22.90 -21.57 -30.97
C GLU A 716 23.93 -22.47 -31.68
N ARG A 717 23.76 -23.79 -31.58
CA ARG A 717 24.63 -24.78 -32.22
C ARG A 717 23.83 -26.02 -32.60
N ASP A 718 24.02 -26.51 -33.82
CA ASP A 718 23.40 -27.74 -34.34
C ASP A 718 21.87 -27.78 -34.15
N GLY A 719 21.21 -26.62 -34.37
CA GLY A 719 19.75 -26.46 -34.23
C GLY A 719 19.23 -26.42 -32.79
N GLN A 720 20.11 -26.21 -31.80
CA GLN A 720 19.78 -26.20 -30.37
C GLN A 720 20.29 -24.91 -29.71
N ILE A 721 19.50 -24.40 -28.76
CA ILE A 721 19.93 -23.32 -27.87
C ILE A 721 20.63 -23.94 -26.66
N LEU A 722 21.89 -23.55 -26.46
CA LEU A 722 22.73 -23.92 -25.34
C LEU A 722 22.90 -22.71 -24.42
N VAL A 723 22.75 -22.89 -23.11
CA VAL A 723 22.89 -21.83 -22.11
C VAL A 723 23.96 -22.20 -21.09
N ASP A 724 24.80 -21.24 -20.70
CA ASP A 724 25.81 -21.41 -19.67
C ASP A 724 25.26 -20.91 -18.33
N LEU A 725 24.86 -21.85 -17.47
CA LEU A 725 24.24 -21.59 -16.17
C LEU A 725 25.27 -21.76 -15.04
N PRO A 726 25.18 -20.96 -13.96
CA PRO A 726 25.97 -21.17 -12.74
C PRO A 726 25.76 -22.59 -12.18
N ASP A 727 26.81 -23.26 -11.71
CA ASP A 727 26.71 -24.59 -11.08
C ASP A 727 25.94 -24.59 -9.74
#